data_AF-A0A3N7DWT0-F1
#
_entry.id   AF-A0A3N7DWT0-F1
#
_cell.length_a   1.000
_cell.length_b   1.000
_cell.length_c   1.000
_cell.angle_alpha   90.00
_cell.angle_beta   90.00
_cell.angle_gamma   90.00
#
_symmetry.space_group_name_H-M   'P 1'
#
loop_
_entity.id
_entity.type
_entity.pdbx_description
1 polymer ?
#
loop_
_entity_poly.entity_id
_entity_poly.type
_entity_poly.pdbx_seq_one_letter_code
_entity_poly.pdbx_strand_id
1 'polypeptide(L)'
;MFPFFSRSKMSDAPEVNPAPAKTQELHPLDALTGGAFSAATSGERASRIRDWLATQPAPEQLQEVFKELSGRDKGAARAVRERLDEIRRAKGQEAIAAEWAEKAQALLAAPKLNIADALAWQRDAAKAGAPLSREPLSLLKVQVADRVKVIEDLQHRVQVQREAAVLLAQRIEVLSTKPWRDAHAALELLRADVARWQEQAQELTGDASWASVEARFPPLLDASRTQLLVVWDAFQPAVAQAAAAAEDAAAPLPPVPVWADELRAARGLPTEAAAAAAAAAKPARAAKPKVAPEVVEKAAQMVREALATLEKETAEGHGKASAGAAAALRAVLKVHGKHIDNALEQQVHTALVAAGELEGWQRWSADQVREDLVAKAEALLNRPEGQALGGRKMQETLRNLRDQWKQADQGGAPNHGLWKKFDEACNAAHKVVEAWLDKIRTEAAEHKAQRLALIEEVKAWAQEHAASTDWKGINRALYQFGDRWREGGHVGEKLFAELQPQWKQAIALAAAPLEAAQKDSLARRHAMIEEATTLGAVPTLRIDAVKALQQRWQAEAQAVPLDRKHEQKLWDSFRKPIDEAFNRKSADREKAATELSARDRAVLDASKALEAANATGDAQQIRAAVQALEAALRGQAQAAEAVASAQKVEAEQSAAAPAEQAGGGDAPVADADADGVTADGEAAAPTAAPVAPPKPARPVVAVRGDDRPGMKKDAPAAPGRGARPGDRRDGRPGDRDAGRGPRAEGRFGDRNDRGGRMGDRPAHEDRGPRLGDAAFRAQRDAMEHAQLALKKLAAQAHGETLTQLLAAWDKRDPAQVPSAQDLGGRVTAPVRAAWAQALSAAPQGDASEALLRMEMAAEAPTPAEYIAARRMLQLQLLTRRNDPAPAQTWGQDAARVLASASDAASARRLQNVLKTLLRK
;
A
#
# COMPACT_ATOMS: atom_id res chain seq x y z
N MET A 1 7.91 -40.05 -2.24
CA MET A 1 6.87 -39.47 -1.37
C MET A 1 7.03 -40.05 0.03
N PHE A 2 7.31 -39.21 1.02
CA PHE A 2 7.28 -39.50 2.47
C PHE A 2 7.06 -38.15 3.19
N PRO A 3 6.48 -38.15 4.40
CA PRO A 3 7.32 -38.25 5.60
C PRO A 3 6.86 -39.29 6.61
N PHE A 4 7.81 -39.79 7.42
CA PHE A 4 7.57 -40.67 8.56
C PHE A 4 7.36 -39.87 9.87
N PHE A 5 6.85 -40.53 10.90
CA PHE A 5 6.85 -40.04 12.28
C PHE A 5 8.25 -39.63 12.77
N SER A 6 8.33 -38.62 13.62
CA SER A 6 9.51 -38.32 14.44
C SER A 6 9.13 -38.24 15.92
N ARG A 7 9.91 -38.93 16.77
CA ARG A 7 9.81 -38.83 18.23
C ARG A 7 10.47 -37.54 18.71
N SER A 8 9.85 -36.85 19.67
CA SER A 8 10.56 -35.93 20.57
C SER A 8 10.76 -36.63 21.93
N LYS A 9 12.02 -36.79 22.35
CA LYS A 9 12.37 -37.18 23.73
C LYS A 9 12.65 -35.93 24.54
N MET A 10 12.36 -35.99 25.85
CA MET A 10 12.87 -35.02 26.82
C MET A 10 14.41 -35.03 26.82
N SER A 11 15.01 -33.87 27.07
CA SER A 11 16.41 -33.71 27.45
C SER A 11 16.48 -32.50 28.39
N ASP A 12 17.09 -32.70 29.56
CA ASP A 12 17.06 -31.76 30.69
C ASP A 12 18.50 -31.30 30.98
N ALA A 13 18.73 -29.99 30.91
CA ALA A 13 20.03 -29.33 31.10
C ALA A 13 19.80 -27.83 31.39
N PRO A 14 20.64 -27.17 32.20
CA PRO A 14 20.19 -26.08 33.07
C PRO A 14 20.12 -24.69 32.43
N GLU A 15 19.29 -23.84 33.03
CA GLU A 15 19.10 -22.43 32.66
C GLU A 15 20.37 -21.59 32.84
N VAL A 16 20.76 -20.85 31.80
CA VAL A 16 21.71 -19.73 31.92
C VAL A 16 20.91 -18.47 32.22
N ASN A 17 21.06 -17.97 33.44
CA ASN A 17 20.30 -16.85 34.00
C ASN A 17 20.51 -15.55 33.20
N PRO A 18 19.50 -15.00 32.48
CA PRO A 18 19.65 -13.78 31.71
C PRO A 18 19.65 -12.55 32.62
N ALA A 19 20.57 -11.60 32.39
CA ALA A 19 20.58 -10.34 33.10
C ALA A 19 19.24 -9.58 32.90
N PRO A 20 18.70 -8.90 33.93
CA PRO A 20 17.38 -8.30 33.87
C PRO A 20 17.30 -7.25 32.75
N ALA A 21 16.41 -7.48 31.79
CA ALA A 21 16.10 -6.49 30.77
C ALA A 21 15.61 -5.20 31.43
N LYS A 22 16.05 -4.04 30.91
CA LYS A 22 15.54 -2.74 31.37
C LYS A 22 14.03 -2.75 31.24
N THR A 23 13.32 -2.46 32.34
CA THR A 23 11.86 -2.30 32.32
C THR A 23 11.47 -1.27 31.27
N GLN A 24 10.82 -1.73 30.20
CA GLN A 24 10.19 -0.83 29.26
C GLN A 24 9.04 -0.15 30.00
N GLU A 25 9.00 1.18 29.96
CA GLU A 25 7.88 1.92 30.52
C GLU A 25 6.59 1.48 29.80
N LEU A 26 5.60 1.06 30.59
CA LEU A 26 4.31 0.63 30.08
C LEU A 26 3.62 1.84 29.44
N HIS A 27 3.20 1.71 28.19
CA HIS A 27 2.46 2.78 27.51
C HIS A 27 1.10 2.96 28.21
N PRO A 28 0.56 4.18 28.36
CA PRO A 28 -0.75 4.37 28.99
C PRO A 28 -1.88 3.58 28.32
N LEU A 29 -1.76 3.28 27.01
CA LEU A 29 -2.72 2.46 26.26
C LEU A 29 -2.46 0.93 26.37
N ASP A 30 -1.38 0.47 27.01
CA ASP A 30 -1.13 -0.97 27.22
C ASP A 30 -2.16 -1.60 28.17
N ALA A 31 -2.66 -0.83 29.15
CA ALA A 31 -3.71 -1.27 30.07
C ALA A 31 -5.04 -1.57 29.35
N LEU A 32 -5.31 -0.87 28.23
CA LEU A 32 -6.47 -1.13 27.37
C LEU A 32 -6.20 -2.24 26.37
N THR A 33 -5.02 -2.22 25.73
CA THR A 33 -4.67 -3.10 24.59
C THR A 33 -3.97 -4.40 24.98
N GLY A 34 -3.94 -4.75 26.26
CA GLY A 34 -3.32 -5.99 26.76
C GLY A 34 -1.81 -6.06 26.57
N GLY A 35 -1.12 -4.93 26.54
CA GLY A 35 0.34 -4.86 26.31
C GLY A 35 0.76 -4.77 24.84
N ALA A 36 -0.04 -4.16 23.95
CA ALA A 36 0.25 -4.08 22.51
C ALA A 36 1.27 -3.00 22.08
N PHE A 37 1.64 -2.07 22.97
CA PHE A 37 2.68 -1.07 22.73
C PHE A 37 4.02 -1.49 23.35
N SER A 38 4.01 -2.16 24.51
CA SER A 38 5.17 -2.83 25.13
C SER A 38 5.49 -4.22 24.58
N ALA A 39 4.75 -4.76 23.59
CA ALA A 39 5.10 -6.06 22.98
C ALA A 39 6.38 -5.97 22.15
N ALA A 40 7.26 -6.97 22.31
CA ALA A 40 8.61 -6.94 21.75
C ALA A 40 8.57 -7.10 20.22
N THR A 41 7.88 -8.13 19.72
CA THR A 41 7.72 -8.37 18.28
C THR A 41 6.45 -7.75 17.70
N SER A 42 6.46 -7.42 16.41
CA SER A 42 5.27 -7.00 15.67
C SER A 42 4.18 -8.09 15.63
N GLY A 43 4.57 -9.36 15.71
CA GLY A 43 3.65 -10.50 15.82
C GLY A 43 2.82 -10.46 17.10
N GLU A 44 3.45 -10.27 18.26
CA GLU A 44 2.75 -10.10 19.55
C GLU A 44 1.87 -8.84 19.57
N ARG A 45 2.32 -7.73 18.97
CA ARG A 45 1.49 -6.52 18.83
C ARG A 45 0.25 -6.82 18.00
N ALA A 46 0.40 -7.54 16.89
CA ALA A 46 -0.71 -7.91 16.01
C ALA A 46 -1.64 -8.98 16.61
N SER A 47 -1.19 -9.87 17.52
CA SER A 47 -2.11 -10.73 18.28
C SER A 47 -2.87 -9.90 19.32
N ARG A 48 -2.18 -9.18 20.21
CA ARG A 48 -2.81 -8.39 21.29
C ARG A 48 -3.82 -7.36 20.76
N ILE A 49 -3.53 -6.71 19.63
CA ILE A 49 -4.50 -5.84 18.96
C ILE A 49 -5.72 -6.60 18.44
N ARG A 50 -5.60 -7.83 17.91
CA ARG A 50 -6.77 -8.63 17.50
C ARG A 50 -7.58 -9.10 18.70
N ASP A 51 -6.91 -9.53 19.77
CA ASP A 51 -7.52 -9.96 21.03
C ASP A 51 -8.30 -8.79 21.68
N TRP A 52 -7.72 -7.58 21.63
CA TRP A 52 -8.38 -6.34 22.05
C TRP A 52 -9.54 -5.93 21.13
N LEU A 53 -9.38 -5.99 19.80
CA LEU A 53 -10.45 -5.66 18.86
C LEU A 53 -11.68 -6.59 19.01
N ALA A 54 -11.47 -7.83 19.49
CA ALA A 54 -12.53 -8.79 19.77
C ALA A 54 -13.41 -8.38 20.99
N THR A 55 -12.93 -7.54 21.91
CA THR A 55 -13.75 -7.01 23.03
C THR A 55 -14.69 -5.88 22.61
N GLN A 56 -14.65 -5.48 21.33
CA GLN A 56 -15.44 -4.40 20.73
C GLN A 56 -15.23 -3.02 21.42
N PRO A 57 -13.98 -2.53 21.48
CA PRO A 57 -13.65 -1.24 22.12
C PRO A 57 -14.33 -0.04 21.45
N ALA A 58 -14.48 1.03 22.22
CA ALA A 58 -15.19 2.24 21.81
C ALA A 58 -14.54 2.94 20.60
N PRO A 59 -15.31 3.64 19.74
CA PRO A 59 -14.78 4.31 18.56
C PRO A 59 -13.77 5.42 18.87
N GLU A 60 -13.79 5.97 20.09
CA GLU A 60 -12.81 6.94 20.59
C GLU A 60 -11.48 6.24 20.93
N GLN A 61 -11.52 5.18 21.75
CA GLN A 61 -10.36 4.34 22.07
C GLN A 61 -9.70 3.76 20.81
N LEU A 62 -10.49 3.36 19.81
CA LEU A 62 -10.00 2.93 18.51
C LEU A 62 -9.24 4.03 17.76
N GLN A 63 -9.67 5.29 17.84
CA GLN A 63 -8.97 6.43 17.23
C GLN A 63 -7.67 6.76 17.97
N GLU A 64 -7.68 6.75 19.31
CA GLU A 64 -6.48 6.97 20.13
C GLU A 64 -5.42 5.89 19.90
N VAL A 65 -5.80 4.61 19.98
CA VAL A 65 -4.90 3.50 19.71
C VAL A 65 -4.41 3.53 18.26
N PHE A 66 -5.28 3.81 17.28
CA PHE A 66 -4.84 3.96 15.88
C PHE A 66 -3.83 5.09 15.71
N LYS A 67 -4.06 6.27 16.32
CA LYS A 67 -3.17 7.43 16.25
C LYS A 67 -1.75 7.08 16.70
N GLU A 68 -1.60 6.58 17.92
CA GLU A 68 -0.29 6.27 18.49
C GLU A 68 0.35 5.04 17.81
N LEU A 69 -0.43 4.02 17.45
CA LEU A 69 0.09 2.81 16.81
C LEU A 69 0.50 3.04 15.35
N SER A 70 -0.12 3.98 14.63
CA SER A 70 0.14 4.23 13.20
C SER A 70 1.57 4.66 12.89
N GLY A 71 2.24 5.35 13.82
CA GLY A 71 3.66 5.72 13.73
C GLY A 71 4.62 4.60 14.16
N ARG A 72 4.17 3.67 15.03
CA ARG A 72 4.99 2.65 15.68
C ARG A 72 4.96 1.30 14.95
N ASP A 73 3.79 0.86 14.47
CA ASP A 73 3.62 -0.41 13.77
C ASP A 73 2.46 -0.33 12.75
N LYS A 74 2.82 -0.14 11.46
CA LYS A 74 1.85 -0.04 10.36
C LYS A 74 1.07 -1.35 10.12
N GLY A 75 1.60 -2.49 10.55
CA GLY A 75 0.92 -3.78 10.43
C GLY A 75 -0.20 -3.91 11.46
N ALA A 76 0.12 -3.68 12.74
CA ALA A 76 -0.88 -3.71 13.80
C ALA A 76 -1.92 -2.58 13.67
N ALA A 77 -1.49 -1.37 13.30
CA ALA A 77 -2.40 -0.23 13.06
C ALA A 77 -3.38 -0.45 11.88
N ARG A 78 -3.07 -1.35 10.95
CA ARG A 78 -3.98 -1.69 9.84
C ARG A 78 -5.27 -2.34 10.34
N ALA A 79 -5.19 -3.28 11.29
CA ALA A 79 -6.38 -3.93 11.85
C ALA A 79 -7.31 -2.94 12.58
N VAL A 80 -6.73 -1.99 13.34
CA VAL A 80 -7.49 -0.93 14.01
C VAL A 80 -8.17 0.00 12.99
N ARG A 81 -7.48 0.33 11.90
CA ARG A 81 -8.08 1.11 10.79
C ARG A 81 -9.21 0.35 10.10
N GLU A 82 -9.01 -0.92 9.78
CA GLU A 82 -10.04 -1.74 9.12
C GLU A 82 -11.31 -1.85 9.97
N ARG A 83 -11.18 -1.91 11.31
CA ARG A 83 -12.32 -1.83 12.25
C ARG A 83 -12.95 -0.44 12.32
N LEU A 84 -12.16 0.64 12.32
CA LEU A 84 -12.70 2.02 12.25
C LEU A 84 -13.49 2.27 10.95
N ASP A 85 -12.97 1.79 9.82
CA ASP A 85 -13.62 1.91 8.52
C ASP A 85 -14.85 0.99 8.43
N GLU A 86 -14.87 -0.14 9.13
CA GLU A 86 -16.04 -1.02 9.29
C GLU A 86 -17.14 -0.32 10.10
N ILE A 87 -16.80 0.29 11.25
CA ILE A 87 -17.75 1.08 12.05
C ILE A 87 -18.29 2.27 11.25
N ARG A 88 -17.46 2.95 10.44
CA ARG A 88 -17.94 4.03 9.56
C ARG A 88 -18.90 3.50 8.47
N ARG A 89 -18.63 2.33 7.90
CA ARG A 89 -19.52 1.66 6.93
C ARG A 89 -20.83 1.21 7.56
N ALA A 90 -20.80 0.66 8.79
CA ALA A 90 -21.98 0.27 9.54
C ALA A 90 -22.89 1.49 9.82
N LYS A 91 -22.34 2.58 10.37
CA LYS A 91 -23.08 3.84 10.59
C LYS A 91 -23.67 4.44 9.32
N GLY A 92 -22.97 4.31 8.18
CA GLY A 92 -23.51 4.70 6.88
C GLY A 92 -24.71 3.85 6.45
N GLN A 93 -24.64 2.52 6.65
CA GLN A 93 -25.75 1.61 6.39
C GLN A 93 -26.93 1.82 7.35
N GLU A 94 -26.67 2.18 8.61
CA GLU A 94 -27.70 2.53 9.61
C GLU A 94 -28.44 3.81 9.25
N ALA A 95 -27.73 4.86 8.81
CA ALA A 95 -28.35 6.10 8.33
C ALA A 95 -29.23 5.86 7.09
N ILE A 96 -28.71 5.12 6.10
CA ILE A 96 -29.49 4.70 4.92
C ILE A 96 -30.69 3.84 5.34
N ALA A 97 -30.53 2.94 6.32
CA ALA A 97 -31.64 2.13 6.83
C ALA A 97 -32.73 2.97 7.50
N ALA A 98 -32.37 3.99 8.28
CA ALA A 98 -33.32 4.92 8.89
C ALA A 98 -34.12 5.69 7.84
N GLU A 99 -33.45 6.29 6.84
CA GLU A 99 -34.12 7.00 5.74
C GLU A 99 -35.11 6.12 4.96
N TRP A 100 -34.73 4.86 4.66
CA TRP A 100 -35.60 3.94 3.94
C TRP A 100 -36.69 3.34 4.81
N ALA A 101 -36.49 3.26 6.13
CA ALA A 101 -37.52 2.88 7.09
C ALA A 101 -38.60 3.96 7.22
N GLU A 102 -38.19 5.24 7.34
CA GLU A 102 -39.12 6.39 7.34
C GLU A 102 -39.97 6.44 6.06
N LYS A 103 -39.33 6.25 4.88
CA LYS A 103 -40.03 6.15 3.60
C LYS A 103 -41.04 4.98 3.57
N ALA A 104 -40.73 3.84 4.18
CA ALA A 104 -41.65 2.71 4.28
C ALA A 104 -42.83 3.00 5.22
N GLN A 105 -42.56 3.61 6.37
CA GLN A 105 -43.58 4.00 7.35
C GLN A 105 -44.54 5.04 6.75
N ALA A 106 -44.03 6.01 5.99
CA ALA A 106 -44.85 6.98 5.25
C ALA A 106 -45.75 6.30 4.20
N LEU A 107 -45.23 5.31 3.44
CA LEU A 107 -46.02 4.53 2.49
C LEU A 107 -47.10 3.67 3.17
N LEU A 108 -46.81 3.08 4.33
CA LEU A 108 -47.78 2.28 5.10
C LEU A 108 -48.87 3.16 5.74
N ALA A 109 -48.49 4.31 6.28
CA ALA A 109 -49.40 5.28 6.90
C ALA A 109 -50.25 6.07 5.89
N ALA A 110 -49.94 5.99 4.59
CA ALA A 110 -50.74 6.64 3.56
C ALA A 110 -52.17 6.06 3.50
N PRO A 111 -53.22 6.92 3.41
CA PRO A 111 -54.61 6.46 3.29
C PRO A 111 -54.92 5.81 1.94
N LYS A 112 -54.05 6.02 0.95
CA LYS A 112 -54.03 5.32 -0.34
C LYS A 112 -52.62 4.84 -0.62
N LEU A 113 -52.41 3.53 -0.73
CA LEU A 113 -51.13 2.93 -1.10
C LEU A 113 -51.13 2.62 -2.60
N ASN A 114 -50.16 3.15 -3.33
CA ASN A 114 -49.92 2.78 -4.73
C ASN A 114 -49.02 1.54 -4.79
N ILE A 115 -49.49 0.45 -5.42
CA ILE A 115 -48.74 -0.80 -5.57
C ILE A 115 -47.40 -0.55 -6.29
N ALA A 116 -47.39 0.32 -7.31
CA ALA A 116 -46.16 0.63 -8.05
C ALA A 116 -45.09 1.29 -7.18
N ASP A 117 -45.47 2.19 -6.27
CA ASP A 117 -44.55 2.89 -5.37
C ASP A 117 -44.06 1.97 -4.24
N ALA A 118 -44.91 1.07 -3.75
CA ALA A 118 -44.54 0.03 -2.78
C ALA A 118 -43.51 -0.97 -3.34
N LEU A 119 -43.68 -1.39 -4.61
CA LEU A 119 -42.71 -2.24 -5.31
C LEU A 119 -41.43 -1.45 -5.66
N ALA A 120 -41.55 -0.18 -6.05
CA ALA A 120 -40.40 0.69 -6.31
C ALA A 120 -39.56 0.89 -5.04
N TRP A 121 -40.17 1.10 -3.87
CA TRP A 121 -39.47 1.23 -2.58
C TRP A 121 -38.55 0.03 -2.32
N GLN A 122 -38.99 -1.21 -2.53
CA GLN A 122 -38.13 -2.40 -2.31
C GLN A 122 -36.91 -2.40 -3.25
N ARG A 123 -37.12 -2.10 -4.54
CA ARG A 123 -36.08 -2.06 -5.57
C ARG A 123 -35.08 -0.93 -5.31
N ASP A 124 -35.58 0.25 -4.97
CA ASP A 124 -34.77 1.46 -4.91
C ASP A 124 -34.04 1.58 -3.56
N ALA A 125 -34.59 1.02 -2.48
CA ALA A 125 -33.84 0.76 -1.24
C ALA A 125 -32.68 -0.22 -1.48
N ALA A 126 -32.91 -1.32 -2.21
CA ALA A 126 -31.85 -2.27 -2.57
C ALA A 126 -30.77 -1.60 -3.43
N LYS A 127 -31.16 -0.78 -4.41
CA LYS A 127 -30.26 0.00 -5.27
C LYS A 127 -29.45 1.05 -4.49
N ALA A 128 -30.01 1.62 -3.42
CA ALA A 128 -29.32 2.52 -2.49
C ALA A 128 -28.39 1.80 -1.50
N GLY A 129 -28.32 0.47 -1.53
CA GLY A 129 -27.50 -0.32 -0.60
C GLY A 129 -28.09 -0.46 0.81
N ALA A 130 -29.40 -0.22 0.97
CA ALA A 130 -30.07 -0.35 2.25
C ALA A 130 -30.11 -1.84 2.70
N PRO A 131 -29.80 -2.16 3.96
CA PRO A 131 -29.73 -3.53 4.46
C PRO A 131 -31.12 -4.13 4.72
N LEU A 132 -31.89 -4.42 3.66
CA LEU A 132 -33.26 -4.95 3.67
C LEU A 132 -33.46 -6.29 4.43
N SER A 133 -32.38 -6.97 4.83
CA SER A 133 -32.40 -8.17 5.67
C SER A 133 -32.21 -7.90 7.17
N ARG A 134 -31.93 -6.65 7.56
CA ARG A 134 -31.80 -6.22 8.96
C ARG A 134 -33.04 -5.45 9.40
N GLU A 135 -33.32 -5.48 10.69
CA GLU A 135 -34.36 -4.64 11.29
C GLU A 135 -33.93 -3.15 11.28
N PRO A 136 -34.88 -2.20 11.16
CA PRO A 136 -36.32 -2.40 11.02
C PRO A 136 -36.79 -2.73 9.59
N LEU A 137 -35.91 -2.64 8.58
CA LEU A 137 -36.27 -2.77 7.16
C LEU A 137 -36.86 -4.15 6.80
N SER A 138 -36.39 -5.22 7.42
CA SER A 138 -36.91 -6.58 7.22
C SER A 138 -38.39 -6.70 7.56
N LEU A 139 -38.81 -6.15 8.70
CA LEU A 139 -40.21 -6.13 9.16
C LEU A 139 -41.07 -5.21 8.28
N LEU A 140 -40.56 -4.02 7.96
CA LEU A 140 -41.25 -3.06 7.07
C LEU A 140 -41.45 -3.64 5.66
N LYS A 141 -40.49 -4.42 5.15
CA LYS A 141 -40.62 -5.12 3.86
C LYS A 141 -41.76 -6.13 3.87
N VAL A 142 -41.92 -6.90 4.95
CA VAL A 142 -43.04 -7.85 5.11
C VAL A 142 -44.37 -7.08 5.16
N GLN A 143 -44.47 -6.06 6.01
CA GLN A 143 -45.67 -5.23 6.14
C GLN A 143 -46.09 -4.58 4.81
N VAL A 144 -45.15 -4.01 4.05
CA VAL A 144 -45.42 -3.44 2.72
C VAL A 144 -45.89 -4.52 1.73
N ALA A 145 -45.26 -5.69 1.72
CA ALA A 145 -45.66 -6.80 0.86
C ALA A 145 -47.06 -7.33 1.20
N ASP A 146 -47.40 -7.45 2.48
CA ASP A 146 -48.71 -7.94 2.92
C ASP A 146 -49.83 -6.90 2.65
N ARG A 147 -49.55 -5.60 2.80
CA ARG A 147 -50.49 -4.53 2.40
C ARG A 147 -50.73 -4.53 0.88
N VAL A 148 -49.72 -4.86 0.06
CA VAL A 148 -49.89 -5.05 -1.39
C VAL A 148 -50.76 -6.27 -1.68
N LYS A 149 -50.48 -7.45 -1.09
CA LYS A 149 -51.28 -8.67 -1.29
C LYS A 149 -52.76 -8.45 -0.99
N VAL A 150 -53.11 -7.77 0.11
CA VAL A 150 -54.52 -7.49 0.46
C VAL A 150 -55.22 -6.68 -0.66
N ILE A 151 -54.54 -5.73 -1.28
CA ILE A 151 -55.08 -4.94 -2.39
C ILE A 151 -55.18 -5.79 -3.66
N GLU A 152 -54.19 -6.64 -3.95
CA GLU A 152 -54.22 -7.59 -5.07
C GLU A 152 -55.36 -8.61 -4.91
N ASP A 153 -55.56 -9.18 -3.71
CA ASP A 153 -56.65 -10.08 -3.38
C ASP A 153 -58.03 -9.42 -3.52
N LEU A 154 -58.15 -8.11 -3.24
CA LEU A 154 -59.37 -7.35 -3.52
C LEU A 154 -59.61 -7.19 -5.02
N GLN A 155 -58.57 -6.90 -5.81
CA GLN A 155 -58.67 -6.79 -7.28
C GLN A 155 -59.11 -8.11 -7.93
N HIS A 156 -58.52 -9.23 -7.52
CA HIS A 156 -58.94 -10.56 -7.98
C HIS A 156 -60.39 -10.86 -7.57
N ARG A 157 -60.80 -10.53 -6.33
CA ARG A 157 -62.20 -10.69 -5.88
C ARG A 157 -63.17 -9.83 -6.69
N VAL A 158 -62.81 -8.62 -7.10
CA VAL A 158 -63.64 -7.80 -8.02
C VAL A 158 -63.79 -8.46 -9.39
N GLN A 159 -62.74 -9.06 -9.94
CA GLN A 159 -62.83 -9.80 -11.21
C GLN A 159 -63.77 -11.00 -11.09
N VAL A 160 -63.63 -11.80 -10.03
CA VAL A 160 -64.54 -12.94 -9.75
C VAL A 160 -65.99 -12.48 -9.60
N GLN A 161 -66.26 -11.36 -8.90
CA GLN A 161 -67.63 -10.84 -8.78
C GLN A 161 -68.17 -10.31 -10.11
N ARG A 162 -67.34 -9.68 -10.96
CA ARG A 162 -67.74 -9.30 -12.32
C ARG A 162 -68.12 -10.52 -13.17
N GLU A 163 -67.36 -11.60 -13.09
CA GLU A 163 -67.68 -12.85 -13.81
C GLU A 163 -68.95 -13.52 -13.26
N ALA A 164 -69.12 -13.56 -11.93
CA ALA A 164 -70.35 -14.04 -11.30
C ALA A 164 -71.59 -13.24 -11.73
N ALA A 165 -71.48 -11.92 -11.85
CA ALA A 165 -72.58 -11.07 -12.32
C ALA A 165 -73.00 -11.41 -13.76
N VAL A 166 -72.03 -11.62 -14.66
CA VAL A 166 -72.29 -12.02 -16.06
C VAL A 166 -72.94 -13.40 -16.11
N LEU A 167 -72.47 -14.37 -15.32
CA LEU A 167 -73.08 -15.71 -15.25
C LEU A 167 -74.51 -15.68 -14.69
N LEU A 168 -74.81 -14.81 -13.72
CA LEU A 168 -76.17 -14.61 -13.22
C LEU A 168 -77.08 -13.96 -14.27
N ALA A 169 -76.61 -12.93 -14.98
CA ALA A 169 -77.36 -12.31 -16.08
C ALA A 169 -77.65 -13.32 -17.21
N GLN A 170 -76.64 -14.07 -17.67
CA GLN A 170 -76.80 -15.13 -18.68
C GLN A 170 -77.77 -16.23 -18.22
N ARG A 171 -77.78 -16.60 -16.93
CA ARG A 171 -78.73 -17.56 -16.37
C ARG A 171 -80.16 -17.04 -16.40
N ILE A 172 -80.37 -15.74 -16.19
CA ILE A 172 -81.68 -15.08 -16.33
C ILE A 172 -82.11 -15.05 -17.81
N GLU A 173 -81.22 -14.67 -18.72
CA GLU A 173 -81.47 -14.69 -20.18
C GLU A 173 -81.86 -16.10 -20.66
N VAL A 174 -81.14 -17.14 -20.24
CA VAL A 174 -81.45 -18.54 -20.57
C VAL A 174 -82.79 -19.03 -19.99
N LEU A 175 -83.30 -18.41 -18.92
CA LEU A 175 -84.64 -18.71 -18.41
C LEU A 175 -85.74 -17.98 -19.20
N SER A 176 -85.44 -16.85 -19.85
CA SER A 176 -86.39 -16.15 -20.73
C SER A 176 -86.72 -16.92 -22.01
N THR A 177 -85.87 -17.88 -22.42
CA THR A 177 -86.09 -18.78 -23.57
C THR A 177 -86.74 -20.12 -23.19
N LYS A 178 -87.00 -20.35 -21.90
CA LYS A 178 -87.64 -21.55 -21.35
C LYS A 178 -89.09 -21.30 -20.96
N PRO A 179 -89.89 -22.37 -20.72
CA PRO A 179 -91.25 -22.24 -20.21
C PRO A 179 -91.34 -21.36 -18.96
N TRP A 180 -92.39 -20.55 -18.84
CA TRP A 180 -92.50 -19.58 -17.74
C TRP A 180 -92.49 -20.24 -16.36
N ARG A 181 -92.91 -21.50 -16.27
CA ARG A 181 -92.89 -22.33 -15.05
C ARG A 181 -91.47 -22.64 -14.56
N ASP A 182 -90.51 -22.83 -15.48
CA ASP A 182 -89.10 -23.05 -15.11
C ASP A 182 -88.49 -21.77 -14.54
N ALA A 183 -88.81 -20.62 -15.16
CA ALA A 183 -88.41 -19.31 -14.67
C ALA A 183 -89.02 -18.98 -13.29
N HIS A 184 -90.29 -19.34 -13.08
CA HIS A 184 -90.98 -19.20 -11.80
C HIS A 184 -90.38 -20.10 -10.71
N ALA A 185 -90.11 -21.38 -11.02
CA ALA A 185 -89.48 -22.32 -10.08
C ALA A 185 -88.04 -21.92 -9.69
N ALA A 186 -87.31 -21.23 -10.59
CA ALA A 186 -85.96 -20.73 -10.32
C ALA A 186 -85.91 -19.39 -9.56
N LEU A 187 -87.05 -18.68 -9.43
CA LEU A 187 -87.10 -17.27 -9.00
C LEU A 187 -86.53 -17.03 -7.59
N GLU A 188 -86.92 -17.83 -6.61
CA GLU A 188 -86.47 -17.65 -5.22
C GLU A 188 -84.99 -17.97 -5.02
N LEU A 189 -84.48 -18.98 -5.75
CA LEU A 189 -83.06 -19.32 -5.72
C LEU A 189 -82.23 -18.19 -6.37
N LEU A 190 -82.66 -17.67 -7.51
CA LEU A 190 -82.02 -16.51 -8.13
C LEU A 190 -82.10 -15.26 -7.26
N ARG A 191 -83.18 -15.08 -6.48
CA ARG A 191 -83.30 -13.98 -5.52
C ARG A 191 -82.26 -14.08 -4.41
N ALA A 192 -82.01 -15.27 -3.88
CA ALA A 192 -80.92 -15.50 -2.94
C ALA A 192 -79.55 -15.29 -3.59
N ASP A 193 -79.32 -15.81 -4.81
CA ASP A 193 -78.04 -15.67 -5.53
C ASP A 193 -77.70 -14.20 -5.83
N VAL A 194 -78.67 -13.42 -6.34
CA VAL A 194 -78.50 -11.99 -6.67
C VAL A 194 -78.39 -11.12 -5.41
N ALA A 195 -79.12 -11.43 -4.33
CA ALA A 195 -78.97 -10.71 -3.06
C ALA A 195 -77.57 -10.94 -2.45
N ARG A 196 -77.11 -12.20 -2.44
CA ARG A 196 -75.76 -12.58 -1.97
C ARG A 196 -74.66 -11.93 -2.81
N TRP A 197 -74.84 -11.85 -4.13
CA TRP A 197 -73.92 -11.13 -5.00
C TRP A 197 -73.82 -9.64 -4.64
N GLN A 198 -74.96 -8.98 -4.38
CA GLN A 198 -74.99 -7.58 -3.96
C GLN A 198 -74.36 -7.35 -2.58
N GLU A 199 -74.54 -8.28 -1.64
CA GLU A 199 -73.89 -8.27 -0.33
C GLU A 199 -72.37 -8.34 -0.50
N GLN A 200 -71.85 -9.31 -1.24
CA GLN A 200 -70.42 -9.48 -1.49
C GLN A 200 -69.80 -8.31 -2.28
N ALA A 201 -70.54 -7.71 -3.22
CA ALA A 201 -70.10 -6.48 -3.89
C ALA A 201 -70.00 -5.30 -2.90
N GLN A 202 -70.89 -5.20 -1.92
CA GLN A 202 -70.85 -4.18 -0.87
C GLN A 202 -69.70 -4.42 0.13
N GLU A 203 -69.46 -5.67 0.55
CA GLU A 203 -68.31 -6.05 1.38
C GLU A 203 -66.98 -5.58 0.76
N LEU A 204 -66.78 -5.80 -0.54
CA LEU A 204 -65.58 -5.35 -1.24
C LEU A 204 -65.42 -3.83 -1.24
N THR A 205 -66.50 -3.07 -1.46
CA THR A 205 -66.47 -1.60 -1.39
C THR A 205 -66.29 -1.05 0.03
N GLY A 206 -66.55 -1.86 1.06
CA GLY A 206 -66.40 -1.50 2.47
C GLY A 206 -65.02 -1.78 3.07
N ASP A 207 -64.13 -2.48 2.36
CA ASP A 207 -62.79 -2.80 2.85
C ASP A 207 -61.95 -1.51 3.03
N ALA A 208 -61.23 -1.38 4.15
CA ALA A 208 -60.38 -0.23 4.45
C ALA A 208 -59.25 0.00 3.40
N SER A 209 -58.91 -1.02 2.61
CA SER A 209 -57.95 -0.97 1.51
C SER A 209 -58.59 -0.65 0.15
N TRP A 210 -59.93 -0.58 0.04
CA TRP A 210 -60.65 -0.26 -1.21
C TRP A 210 -60.17 1.06 -1.83
N ALA A 211 -59.86 2.06 -1.01
CA ALA A 211 -59.31 3.35 -1.43
C ALA A 211 -57.93 3.26 -2.13
N SER A 212 -57.24 2.11 -2.04
CA SER A 212 -55.93 1.80 -2.65
C SER A 212 -56.02 0.86 -3.86
N VAL A 213 -57.22 0.39 -4.22
CA VAL A 213 -57.46 -0.44 -5.42
C VAL A 213 -57.25 0.41 -6.69
N GLU A 214 -56.69 -0.17 -7.75
CA GLU A 214 -56.48 0.56 -9.01
C GLU A 214 -57.81 1.10 -9.58
N ALA A 215 -57.79 2.34 -10.06
CA ALA A 215 -58.99 3.09 -10.47
C ALA A 215 -59.84 2.44 -11.59
N ARG A 216 -59.34 1.41 -12.27
CA ARG A 216 -60.10 0.62 -13.26
C ARG A 216 -61.11 -0.36 -12.64
N PHE A 217 -60.89 -0.85 -11.41
CA PHE A 217 -61.73 -1.90 -10.82
C PHE A 217 -63.06 -1.40 -10.24
N PRO A 218 -63.15 -0.27 -9.51
CA PRO A 218 -64.43 0.24 -9.03
C PRO A 218 -65.48 0.44 -10.13
N PRO A 219 -65.22 1.15 -11.25
CA PRO A 219 -66.22 1.32 -12.30
C PRO A 219 -66.58 0.02 -13.04
N LEU A 220 -65.71 -1.01 -13.02
CA LEU A 220 -66.04 -2.34 -13.54
C LEU A 220 -67.00 -3.11 -12.63
N LEU A 221 -66.89 -2.94 -11.30
CA LEU A 221 -67.83 -3.51 -10.33
C LEU A 221 -69.17 -2.77 -10.36
N ASP A 222 -69.15 -1.44 -10.44
CA ASP A 222 -70.37 -0.64 -10.54
C ASP A 222 -71.12 -0.93 -11.85
N ALA A 223 -70.41 -1.05 -12.98
CA ALA A 223 -71.01 -1.43 -14.25
C ALA A 223 -71.65 -2.83 -14.21
N SER A 224 -70.99 -3.83 -13.61
CA SER A 224 -71.56 -5.17 -13.49
C SER A 224 -72.76 -5.21 -12.53
N ARG A 225 -72.74 -4.41 -11.46
CA ARG A 225 -73.88 -4.18 -10.56
C ARG A 225 -75.08 -3.60 -11.31
N THR A 226 -74.87 -2.54 -12.09
CA THR A 226 -75.93 -1.91 -12.89
C THR A 226 -76.50 -2.87 -13.93
N GLN A 227 -75.65 -3.59 -14.65
CA GLN A 227 -76.09 -4.55 -15.68
C GLN A 227 -76.91 -5.71 -15.08
N LEU A 228 -76.44 -6.33 -14.00
CA LEU A 228 -77.17 -7.41 -13.34
C LEU A 228 -78.52 -6.93 -12.78
N LEU A 229 -78.55 -5.75 -12.13
CA LEU A 229 -79.79 -5.18 -11.59
C LEU A 229 -80.82 -4.86 -12.68
N VAL A 230 -80.41 -4.23 -13.79
CA VAL A 230 -81.35 -3.91 -14.90
C VAL A 230 -81.99 -5.18 -15.48
N VAL A 231 -81.24 -6.28 -15.63
CA VAL A 231 -81.77 -7.57 -16.10
C VAL A 231 -82.68 -8.21 -15.05
N TRP A 232 -82.31 -8.13 -13.77
CA TRP A 232 -83.04 -8.73 -12.65
C TRP A 232 -84.37 -8.03 -12.34
N ASP A 233 -84.35 -6.69 -12.29
CA ASP A 233 -85.50 -5.85 -11.97
C ASP A 233 -86.54 -5.85 -13.11
N ALA A 234 -86.13 -6.22 -14.33
CA ALA A 234 -87.04 -6.53 -15.45
C ALA A 234 -87.59 -7.97 -15.37
N PHE A 235 -86.78 -8.94 -14.96
CA PHE A 235 -87.17 -10.36 -14.88
C PHE A 235 -88.19 -10.65 -13.78
N GLN A 236 -87.98 -10.14 -12.56
CA GLN A 236 -88.91 -10.36 -11.44
C GLN A 236 -90.39 -10.03 -11.76
N PRO A 237 -90.74 -8.80 -12.22
CA PRO A 237 -92.12 -8.47 -12.52
C PRO A 237 -92.65 -9.24 -13.73
N ALA A 238 -91.81 -9.55 -14.73
CA ALA A 238 -92.24 -10.35 -15.89
C ALA A 238 -92.64 -11.78 -15.50
N VAL A 239 -91.90 -12.43 -14.57
CA VAL A 239 -92.25 -13.76 -14.03
C VAL A 239 -93.49 -13.70 -13.14
N ALA A 240 -93.64 -12.65 -12.32
CA ALA A 240 -94.85 -12.45 -11.50
C ALA A 240 -96.09 -12.21 -12.38
N GLN A 241 -95.95 -11.43 -13.45
CA GLN A 241 -97.01 -11.19 -14.43
C GLN A 241 -97.37 -12.47 -15.19
N ALA A 242 -96.39 -13.30 -15.57
CA ALA A 242 -96.64 -14.58 -16.21
C ALA A 242 -97.45 -15.54 -15.30
N ALA A 243 -97.15 -15.58 -14.00
CA ALA A 243 -97.90 -16.36 -13.03
C ALA A 243 -99.35 -15.85 -12.87
N ALA A 244 -99.55 -14.54 -12.66
CA ALA A 244 -100.89 -13.94 -12.57
C ALA A 244 -101.71 -14.15 -13.86
N ALA A 245 -101.06 -14.08 -15.02
CA ALA A 245 -101.67 -14.34 -16.33
C ALA A 245 -101.99 -15.82 -16.60
N ALA A 246 -101.48 -16.75 -15.78
CA ALA A 246 -101.85 -18.16 -15.80
C ALA A 246 -103.07 -18.48 -14.92
N GLU A 247 -103.29 -17.70 -13.86
CA GLU A 247 -104.43 -17.85 -12.95
C GLU A 247 -105.68 -17.09 -13.44
N ASP A 248 -105.50 -15.87 -13.97
CA ASP A 248 -106.56 -15.07 -14.59
C ASP A 248 -106.36 -14.93 -16.11
N ALA A 249 -107.41 -15.25 -16.88
CA ALA A 249 -107.44 -15.12 -18.32
C ALA A 249 -107.63 -13.66 -18.81
N ALA A 250 -108.10 -12.75 -17.94
CA ALA A 250 -108.25 -11.33 -18.23
C ALA A 250 -106.96 -10.51 -17.96
N ALA A 251 -106.08 -11.00 -17.08
CA ALA A 251 -104.81 -10.36 -16.75
C ALA A 251 -103.88 -10.17 -17.98
N PRO A 252 -103.09 -9.08 -18.02
CA PRO A 252 -102.24 -8.75 -19.16
C PRO A 252 -101.07 -9.72 -19.32
N LEU A 253 -100.77 -10.11 -20.55
CA LEU A 253 -99.68 -11.04 -20.89
C LEU A 253 -98.29 -10.44 -20.57
N PRO A 254 -97.31 -11.26 -20.14
CA PRO A 254 -95.96 -10.79 -19.82
C PRO A 254 -95.21 -10.27 -21.06
N PRO A 255 -94.18 -9.41 -20.87
CA PRO A 255 -93.42 -8.82 -21.98
C PRO A 255 -92.45 -9.80 -22.68
N VAL A 256 -92.26 -11.01 -22.15
CA VAL A 256 -91.40 -12.05 -22.73
C VAL A 256 -92.20 -12.88 -23.75
N PRO A 257 -91.86 -12.86 -25.06
CA PRO A 257 -92.71 -13.44 -26.11
C PRO A 257 -92.99 -14.93 -25.93
N VAL A 258 -92.00 -15.72 -25.51
CA VAL A 258 -92.13 -17.18 -25.29
C VAL A 258 -93.21 -17.47 -24.24
N TRP A 259 -93.19 -16.74 -23.12
CA TRP A 259 -94.17 -16.90 -22.05
C TRP A 259 -95.56 -16.39 -22.47
N ALA A 260 -95.62 -15.31 -23.26
CA ALA A 260 -96.87 -14.81 -23.83
C ALA A 260 -97.48 -15.81 -24.85
N ASP A 261 -96.66 -16.53 -25.62
CA ASP A 261 -97.10 -17.61 -26.52
C ASP A 261 -97.68 -18.80 -25.74
N GLU A 262 -96.99 -19.28 -24.71
CA GLU A 262 -97.50 -20.36 -23.84
C GLU A 262 -98.84 -19.97 -23.19
N LEU A 263 -98.97 -18.74 -22.71
CA LEU A 263 -100.18 -18.25 -22.05
C LEU A 263 -101.32 -17.96 -23.03
N ARG A 264 -101.05 -17.47 -24.25
CA ARG A 264 -102.07 -17.37 -25.31
C ARG A 264 -102.59 -18.75 -25.69
N ALA A 265 -101.70 -19.72 -25.89
CA ALA A 265 -102.08 -21.11 -26.18
C ALA A 265 -102.93 -21.73 -25.05
N ALA A 266 -102.54 -21.54 -23.78
CA ALA A 266 -103.30 -22.01 -22.63
C ALA A 266 -104.69 -21.36 -22.50
N ARG A 267 -104.84 -20.10 -22.91
CA ARG A 267 -106.13 -19.38 -22.99
C ARG A 267 -106.97 -19.73 -24.23
N GLY A 268 -106.51 -20.64 -25.10
CA GLY A 268 -107.16 -20.95 -26.38
C GLY A 268 -107.09 -19.83 -27.43
N LEU A 269 -106.23 -18.85 -27.22
CA LEU A 269 -105.95 -17.75 -28.15
C LEU A 269 -104.84 -18.16 -29.12
N PRO A 270 -104.82 -17.64 -30.36
CA PRO A 270 -103.69 -17.86 -31.26
C PRO A 270 -102.40 -17.30 -30.65
N THR A 271 -101.31 -18.06 -30.74
CA THR A 271 -99.94 -17.59 -30.49
C THR A 271 -99.58 -16.45 -31.44
N GLU A 272 -98.54 -15.67 -31.17
CA GLU A 272 -98.24 -14.46 -31.96
C GLU A 272 -97.91 -14.80 -33.42
N ALA A 273 -97.23 -15.92 -33.67
CA ALA A 273 -97.03 -16.49 -35.00
C ALA A 273 -98.35 -16.91 -35.68
N ALA A 274 -99.29 -17.53 -34.93
CA ALA A 274 -100.59 -17.91 -35.46
C ALA A 274 -101.53 -16.70 -35.65
N ALA A 275 -101.39 -15.64 -34.84
CA ALA A 275 -102.12 -14.40 -34.92
C ALA A 275 -101.64 -13.55 -36.11
N ALA A 276 -100.33 -13.50 -36.37
CA ALA A 276 -99.76 -12.94 -37.58
C ALA A 276 -100.23 -13.70 -38.84
N ALA A 277 -100.24 -15.04 -38.80
CA ALA A 277 -100.76 -15.87 -39.88
C ALA A 277 -102.28 -15.69 -40.10
N ALA A 278 -103.07 -15.52 -39.02
CA ALA A 278 -104.51 -15.25 -39.10
C ALA A 278 -104.82 -13.80 -39.55
N ALA A 279 -103.99 -12.83 -39.18
CA ALA A 279 -104.08 -11.45 -39.67
C ALA A 279 -103.80 -11.35 -41.18
N ALA A 280 -102.96 -12.24 -41.72
CA ALA A 280 -102.76 -12.41 -43.16
C ALA A 280 -103.96 -13.08 -43.89
N ALA A 281 -104.99 -13.54 -43.15
CA ALA A 281 -106.07 -14.39 -43.67
C ALA A 281 -107.48 -13.76 -43.58
N LYS A 282 -107.67 -12.51 -44.03
CA LYS A 282 -109.01 -11.95 -44.35
C LYS A 282 -109.01 -11.14 -45.67
N PRO A 283 -110.09 -11.19 -46.47
CA PRO A 283 -110.04 -10.76 -47.87
C PRO A 283 -110.24 -9.25 -48.10
N ALA A 284 -109.31 -8.70 -48.89
CA ALA A 284 -109.41 -7.61 -49.87
C ALA A 284 -110.42 -6.43 -49.67
N ARG A 285 -109.89 -5.20 -49.75
CA ARG A 285 -110.65 -4.03 -50.25
C ARG A 285 -109.80 -3.19 -51.21
N ALA A 286 -110.33 -3.00 -52.43
CA ALA A 286 -109.95 -2.02 -53.46
C ALA A 286 -108.44 -1.85 -53.79
N ALA A 287 -108.02 -2.38 -54.94
CA ALA A 287 -106.67 -2.18 -55.45
C ALA A 287 -106.38 -0.72 -55.84
N LYS A 288 -105.18 -0.25 -55.49
CA LYS A 288 -104.47 0.84 -56.18
C LYS A 288 -103.58 0.23 -57.28
N PRO A 289 -103.18 0.96 -58.33
CA PRO A 289 -102.66 0.34 -59.56
C PRO A 289 -101.41 -0.49 -59.33
N LYS A 290 -101.33 -1.65 -59.99
CA LYS A 290 -100.13 -2.51 -59.98
C LYS A 290 -98.97 -1.76 -60.65
N VAL A 291 -97.99 -1.37 -59.84
CA VAL A 291 -96.61 -1.21 -60.31
C VAL A 291 -96.12 -2.57 -60.84
N ALA A 292 -95.36 -2.59 -61.93
CA ALA A 292 -94.86 -3.84 -62.51
C ALA A 292 -93.95 -4.58 -61.51
N PRO A 293 -94.03 -5.93 -61.41
CA PRO A 293 -93.29 -6.69 -60.40
C PRO A 293 -91.78 -6.48 -60.53
N GLU A 294 -91.25 -6.39 -61.76
CA GLU A 294 -89.84 -6.08 -62.02
C GLU A 294 -89.35 -4.80 -61.33
N VAL A 295 -90.20 -3.78 -61.18
CA VAL A 295 -89.81 -2.50 -60.56
C VAL A 295 -89.68 -2.65 -59.05
N VAL A 296 -90.51 -3.51 -58.44
CA VAL A 296 -90.43 -3.87 -57.02
C VAL A 296 -89.21 -4.75 -56.77
N GLU A 297 -88.96 -5.74 -57.62
CA GLU A 297 -87.77 -6.62 -57.52
C GLU A 297 -86.47 -5.84 -57.70
N LYS A 298 -86.37 -4.97 -58.72
CA LYS A 298 -85.20 -4.11 -58.95
C LYS A 298 -85.00 -3.11 -57.80
N ALA A 299 -86.08 -2.54 -57.25
CA ALA A 299 -86.00 -1.67 -56.07
C ALA A 299 -85.46 -2.43 -54.84
N ALA A 300 -85.95 -3.65 -54.58
CA ALA A 300 -85.49 -4.47 -53.47
C ALA A 300 -84.04 -4.97 -53.65
N GLN A 301 -83.60 -5.24 -54.88
CA GLN A 301 -82.21 -5.59 -55.21
C GLN A 301 -81.25 -4.42 -54.88
N MET A 302 -81.51 -3.23 -55.43
CA MET A 302 -80.69 -2.03 -55.18
C MET A 302 -80.57 -1.69 -53.68
N VAL A 303 -81.64 -1.91 -52.91
CA VAL A 303 -81.63 -1.71 -51.45
C VAL A 303 -80.82 -2.79 -50.74
N ARG A 304 -80.95 -4.06 -51.11
CA ARG A 304 -80.17 -5.17 -50.51
C ARG A 304 -78.67 -5.05 -50.78
N GLU A 305 -78.27 -4.55 -51.96
CA GLU A 305 -76.86 -4.28 -52.29
C GLU A 305 -76.29 -3.13 -51.44
N ALA A 306 -77.06 -2.04 -51.28
CA ALA A 306 -76.68 -0.91 -50.41
C ALA A 306 -76.72 -1.27 -48.91
N LEU A 307 -77.57 -2.21 -48.51
CA LEU A 307 -77.64 -2.75 -47.15
C LEU A 307 -76.44 -3.65 -46.86
N ALA A 308 -76.13 -4.62 -47.72
CA ALA A 308 -75.02 -5.55 -47.53
C ALA A 308 -73.66 -4.82 -47.50
N THR A 309 -73.50 -3.72 -48.25
CA THR A 309 -72.31 -2.86 -48.15
C THR A 309 -72.26 -2.10 -46.83
N LEU A 310 -73.38 -1.60 -46.31
CA LEU A 310 -73.41 -1.00 -44.97
C LEU A 310 -73.08 -2.01 -43.87
N GLU A 311 -73.78 -3.16 -43.86
CA GLU A 311 -73.60 -4.23 -42.88
C GLU A 311 -72.14 -4.68 -42.83
N LYS A 312 -71.51 -4.88 -43.99
CA LYS A 312 -70.08 -5.19 -44.10
C LYS A 312 -69.19 -4.12 -43.46
N GLU A 313 -69.32 -2.86 -43.86
CA GLU A 313 -68.47 -1.78 -43.33
C GLU A 313 -68.72 -1.53 -41.82
N THR A 314 -69.91 -1.83 -41.29
CA THR A 314 -70.16 -1.85 -39.84
C THR A 314 -69.53 -3.05 -39.13
N ALA A 315 -69.56 -4.25 -39.73
CA ALA A 315 -68.98 -5.47 -39.16
C ALA A 315 -67.43 -5.45 -39.18
N GLU A 316 -66.83 -4.84 -40.21
CA GLU A 316 -65.40 -4.57 -40.28
C GLU A 316 -64.98 -3.35 -39.41
N GLY A 317 -65.94 -2.66 -38.77
CA GLY A 317 -65.69 -1.57 -37.83
C GLY A 317 -65.22 -0.25 -38.45
N HIS A 318 -65.29 -0.11 -39.77
CA HIS A 318 -64.75 1.01 -40.54
C HIS A 318 -65.61 2.29 -40.40
N GLY A 319 -65.60 2.95 -39.24
CA GLY A 319 -66.51 4.06 -38.90
C GLY A 319 -66.66 5.20 -39.92
N LYS A 320 -65.62 5.47 -40.74
CA LYS A 320 -65.67 6.48 -41.81
C LYS A 320 -66.29 5.96 -43.11
N ALA A 321 -66.13 4.67 -43.39
CA ALA A 321 -66.74 4.00 -44.55
C ALA A 321 -68.20 3.64 -44.27
N SER A 322 -68.52 3.15 -43.07
CA SER A 322 -69.90 2.85 -42.65
C SER A 322 -70.78 4.11 -42.60
N ALA A 323 -70.26 5.27 -42.18
CA ALA A 323 -70.96 6.55 -42.28
C ALA A 323 -71.28 6.93 -43.76
N GLY A 324 -70.33 6.67 -44.67
CA GLY A 324 -70.52 6.86 -46.11
C GLY A 324 -71.54 5.89 -46.72
N ALA A 325 -71.47 4.61 -46.37
CA ALA A 325 -72.42 3.58 -46.78
C ALA A 325 -73.84 3.86 -46.21
N ALA A 326 -73.95 4.38 -44.99
CA ALA A 326 -75.22 4.78 -44.40
C ALA A 326 -75.82 6.01 -45.11
N ALA A 327 -75.00 6.94 -45.59
CA ALA A 327 -75.46 8.03 -46.45
C ALA A 327 -75.92 7.51 -47.83
N ALA A 328 -75.20 6.57 -48.43
CA ALA A 328 -75.57 5.92 -49.69
C ALA A 328 -76.89 5.13 -49.57
N LEU A 329 -77.05 4.31 -48.54
CA LEU A 329 -78.28 3.57 -48.26
C LEU A 329 -79.47 4.52 -48.06
N ARG A 330 -79.32 5.60 -47.27
CA ARG A 330 -80.35 6.64 -47.13
C ARG A 330 -80.71 7.32 -48.46
N ALA A 331 -79.76 7.48 -49.38
CA ALA A 331 -80.02 8.00 -50.72
C ALA A 331 -80.78 7.01 -51.61
N VAL A 332 -80.45 5.71 -51.57
CA VAL A 332 -81.18 4.64 -52.28
C VAL A 332 -82.61 4.53 -51.75
N LEU A 333 -82.82 4.55 -50.43
CA LEU A 333 -84.14 4.53 -49.80
C LEU A 333 -85.00 5.73 -50.18
N LYS A 334 -84.41 6.92 -50.36
CA LYS A 334 -85.15 8.12 -50.81
C LYS A 334 -85.81 7.93 -52.19
N VAL A 335 -85.25 7.07 -53.04
CA VAL A 335 -85.79 6.74 -54.37
C VAL A 335 -86.67 5.49 -54.33
N HIS A 336 -86.21 4.43 -53.66
CA HIS A 336 -86.81 3.10 -53.74
C HIS A 336 -87.71 2.70 -52.55
N GLY A 337 -87.70 3.48 -51.46
CA GLY A 337 -88.36 3.16 -50.18
C GLY A 337 -89.85 2.76 -50.27
N LYS A 338 -90.58 3.32 -51.23
CA LYS A 338 -92.02 3.06 -51.44
C LYS A 338 -92.32 1.70 -52.12
N HIS A 339 -91.29 0.92 -52.42
CA HIS A 339 -91.37 -0.35 -53.15
C HIS A 339 -90.64 -1.49 -52.41
N ILE A 340 -90.45 -1.33 -51.09
CA ILE A 340 -89.79 -2.28 -50.20
C ILE A 340 -90.85 -3.05 -49.38
N ASP A 341 -90.54 -4.28 -48.97
CA ASP A 341 -91.32 -5.06 -48.01
C ASP A 341 -90.90 -4.81 -46.56
N ASN A 342 -91.85 -4.89 -45.62
CA ASN A 342 -91.65 -4.53 -44.20
C ASN A 342 -90.48 -5.26 -43.52
N ALA A 343 -90.13 -6.47 -43.96
CA ALA A 343 -88.98 -7.22 -43.40
C ALA A 343 -87.64 -6.58 -43.81
N LEU A 344 -87.49 -6.19 -45.08
CA LEU A 344 -86.30 -5.47 -45.55
C LEU A 344 -86.24 -4.04 -45.00
N GLU A 345 -87.39 -3.38 -44.79
CA GLU A 345 -87.45 -2.06 -44.12
C GLU A 345 -86.94 -2.13 -42.66
N GLN A 346 -87.29 -3.19 -41.92
CA GLN A 346 -86.77 -3.44 -40.57
C GLN A 346 -85.26 -3.71 -40.56
N GLN A 347 -84.75 -4.56 -41.46
CA GLN A 347 -83.30 -4.84 -41.58
C GLN A 347 -82.50 -3.55 -41.85
N VAL A 348 -82.99 -2.74 -42.80
CA VAL A 348 -82.44 -1.42 -43.11
C VAL A 348 -82.44 -0.48 -41.90
N HIS A 349 -83.52 -0.45 -41.10
CA HIS A 349 -83.58 0.38 -39.90
C HIS A 349 -82.52 -0.06 -38.88
N THR A 350 -82.38 -1.37 -38.62
CA THR A 350 -81.39 -1.92 -37.70
C THR A 350 -79.96 -1.59 -38.12
N ALA A 351 -79.61 -1.79 -39.41
CA ALA A 351 -78.29 -1.47 -39.92
C ALA A 351 -77.97 0.04 -39.85
N LEU A 352 -78.96 0.90 -40.12
CA LEU A 352 -78.79 2.36 -40.01
C LEU A 352 -78.68 2.85 -38.55
N VAL A 353 -79.22 2.12 -37.58
CA VAL A 353 -79.03 2.37 -36.14
C VAL A 353 -77.63 1.94 -35.71
N ALA A 354 -77.23 0.69 -36.00
CA ALA A 354 -75.91 0.17 -35.65
C ALA A 354 -74.77 1.03 -36.25
N ALA A 355 -74.93 1.51 -37.49
CA ALA A 355 -74.00 2.46 -38.10
C ALA A 355 -73.92 3.81 -37.39
N GLY A 356 -75.06 4.32 -36.90
CA GLY A 356 -75.13 5.57 -36.13
C GLY A 356 -74.54 5.45 -34.72
N GLU A 357 -74.75 4.31 -34.06
CA GLU A 357 -74.16 3.99 -32.76
C GLU A 357 -72.63 3.85 -32.87
N LEU A 358 -72.14 3.16 -33.91
CA LEU A 358 -70.72 3.04 -34.20
C LEU A 358 -70.08 4.39 -34.54
N GLU A 359 -70.76 5.26 -35.31
CA GLU A 359 -70.30 6.64 -35.55
C GLU A 359 -70.28 7.48 -34.25
N GLY A 360 -71.28 7.32 -33.39
CA GLY A 360 -71.33 7.95 -32.06
C GLY A 360 -70.17 7.51 -31.16
N TRP A 361 -69.90 6.22 -31.08
CA TRP A 361 -68.78 5.64 -30.34
C TRP A 361 -67.42 6.10 -30.86
N GLN A 362 -67.22 6.18 -32.18
CA GLN A 362 -65.99 6.68 -32.78
C GLN A 362 -65.76 8.17 -32.47
N ARG A 363 -66.81 8.99 -32.53
CA ARG A 363 -66.74 10.42 -32.14
C ARG A 363 -66.43 10.58 -30.65
N TRP A 364 -67.11 9.83 -29.78
CA TRP A 364 -66.88 9.87 -28.33
C TRP A 364 -65.45 9.40 -27.97
N SER A 365 -64.98 8.30 -28.55
CA SER A 365 -63.62 7.78 -28.37
C SER A 365 -62.55 8.78 -28.82
N ALA A 366 -62.74 9.42 -29.98
CA ALA A 366 -61.84 10.47 -30.46
C ALA A 366 -61.84 11.71 -29.54
N ASP A 367 -62.99 12.11 -29.00
CA ASP A 367 -63.08 13.22 -28.05
C ASP A 367 -62.51 12.87 -26.68
N GLN A 368 -62.65 11.63 -26.18
CA GLN A 368 -61.92 11.17 -25.00
C GLN A 368 -60.40 11.26 -25.21
N VAL A 369 -59.86 10.81 -26.35
CA VAL A 369 -58.43 10.96 -26.67
C VAL A 369 -58.00 12.43 -26.75
N ARG A 370 -58.85 13.33 -27.24
CA ARG A 370 -58.59 14.78 -27.28
C ARG A 370 -58.63 15.41 -25.88
N GLU A 371 -59.58 15.06 -25.02
CA GLU A 371 -59.61 15.49 -23.61
C GLU A 371 -58.36 15.02 -22.85
N ASP A 372 -57.95 13.77 -23.09
CA ASP A 372 -56.74 13.17 -22.53
C ASP A 372 -55.47 13.92 -23.01
N LEU A 373 -55.44 14.42 -24.25
CA LEU A 373 -54.36 15.26 -24.79
C LEU A 373 -54.37 16.70 -24.25
N VAL A 374 -55.55 17.30 -24.02
CA VAL A 374 -55.69 18.60 -23.33
C VAL A 374 -55.15 18.48 -21.90
N ALA A 375 -55.59 17.47 -21.14
CA ALA A 375 -55.14 17.24 -19.77
C ALA A 375 -53.62 17.01 -19.69
N LYS A 376 -53.03 16.28 -20.65
CA LYS A 376 -51.57 16.10 -20.76
C LYS A 376 -50.84 17.40 -21.07
N ALA A 377 -51.39 18.27 -21.92
CA ALA A 377 -50.81 19.58 -22.23
C ALA A 377 -50.88 20.55 -21.03
N GLU A 378 -52.02 20.61 -20.32
CA GLU A 378 -52.18 21.42 -19.11
C GLU A 378 -51.27 20.92 -17.96
N ALA A 379 -51.08 19.60 -17.83
CA ALA A 379 -50.18 18.98 -16.85
C ALA A 379 -48.67 19.19 -17.12
N LEU A 380 -48.29 19.75 -18.28
CA LEU A 380 -46.93 20.24 -18.52
C LEU A 380 -46.66 21.57 -17.79
N LEU A 381 -47.70 22.39 -17.59
CA LEU A 381 -47.61 23.68 -16.90
C LEU A 381 -47.86 23.52 -15.39
N ASN A 382 -48.89 22.77 -15.02
CA ASN A 382 -49.35 22.62 -13.63
C ASN A 382 -48.59 21.52 -12.85
N ARG A 383 -47.28 21.38 -13.11
CA ARG A 383 -46.42 20.35 -12.50
C ARG A 383 -45.95 20.81 -11.11
N PRO A 384 -46.07 19.99 -10.04
CA PRO A 384 -45.51 20.35 -8.73
C PRO A 384 -44.00 20.59 -8.78
N GLU A 385 -43.52 21.51 -7.95
CA GLU A 385 -42.11 21.87 -7.85
C GLU A 385 -41.24 20.64 -7.54
N GLY A 386 -40.07 20.56 -8.18
CA GLY A 386 -39.21 19.38 -8.14
C GLY A 386 -39.54 18.30 -9.19
N GLN A 387 -40.72 18.31 -9.83
CA GLN A 387 -41.05 17.41 -10.95
C GLN A 387 -40.96 18.06 -12.35
N ALA A 388 -40.52 19.32 -12.45
CA ALA A 388 -40.49 20.07 -13.70
C ALA A 388 -39.64 19.37 -14.79
N LEU A 389 -40.19 19.25 -16.00
CA LEU A 389 -39.45 18.71 -17.16
C LEU A 389 -38.43 19.73 -17.64
N GLY A 390 -37.14 19.36 -17.67
CA GLY A 390 -36.10 20.19 -18.29
C GLY A 390 -36.44 20.49 -19.76
N GLY A 391 -36.19 21.73 -20.21
CA GLY A 391 -36.81 22.30 -21.41
C GLY A 391 -36.66 21.51 -22.72
N ARG A 392 -35.58 20.73 -22.89
CA ARG A 392 -35.45 19.77 -24.00
C ARG A 392 -36.55 18.71 -24.00
N LYS A 393 -36.81 18.09 -22.85
CA LYS A 393 -37.89 17.11 -22.70
C LYS A 393 -39.25 17.76 -22.91
N MET A 394 -39.43 18.99 -22.42
CA MET A 394 -40.64 19.78 -22.65
C MET A 394 -40.90 20.00 -24.15
N GLN A 395 -39.87 20.40 -24.91
CA GLN A 395 -39.92 20.57 -26.36
C GLN A 395 -40.25 19.26 -27.09
N GLU A 396 -39.60 18.17 -26.72
CA GLU A 396 -39.85 16.82 -27.28
C GLU A 396 -41.28 16.35 -26.96
N THR A 397 -41.80 16.58 -25.75
CA THR A 397 -43.20 16.27 -25.40
C THR A 397 -44.21 17.14 -26.14
N LEU A 398 -43.94 18.44 -26.35
CA LEU A 398 -44.85 19.33 -27.10
C LEU A 398 -44.95 18.94 -28.57
N ARG A 399 -43.84 18.49 -29.19
CA ARG A 399 -43.89 17.94 -30.55
C ARG A 399 -44.74 16.66 -30.58
N ASN A 400 -44.47 15.72 -29.68
CA ASN A 400 -45.20 14.45 -29.60
C ASN A 400 -46.70 14.65 -29.34
N LEU A 401 -47.09 15.61 -28.50
CA LEU A 401 -48.51 15.95 -28.27
C LEU A 401 -49.17 16.51 -29.54
N ARG A 402 -48.51 17.40 -30.29
CA ARG A 402 -49.03 17.91 -31.57
C ARG A 402 -49.12 16.80 -32.63
N ASP A 403 -48.14 15.89 -32.68
CA ASP A 403 -48.16 14.72 -33.56
C ASP A 403 -49.31 13.75 -33.20
N GLN A 404 -49.56 13.52 -31.90
CA GLN A 404 -50.69 12.71 -31.40
C GLN A 404 -52.05 13.36 -31.66
N TRP A 405 -52.18 14.67 -31.46
CA TRP A 405 -53.41 15.39 -31.83
C TRP A 405 -53.71 15.23 -33.32
N LYS A 406 -52.68 15.42 -34.18
CA LYS A 406 -52.80 15.24 -35.62
C LYS A 406 -53.18 13.79 -36.00
N GLN A 407 -52.83 12.79 -35.21
CA GLN A 407 -53.27 11.40 -35.41
C GLN A 407 -54.75 11.21 -35.03
N ALA A 408 -55.19 11.71 -33.87
CA ALA A 408 -56.59 11.66 -33.43
C ALA A 408 -57.54 12.37 -34.42
N ASP A 409 -57.10 13.48 -35.01
CA ASP A 409 -57.91 14.32 -35.91
C ASP A 409 -58.06 13.76 -37.34
N GLN A 410 -57.36 12.67 -37.71
CA GLN A 410 -57.49 12.06 -39.05
C GLN A 410 -58.77 11.21 -39.21
N GLY A 411 -59.35 10.73 -38.10
CA GLY A 411 -60.51 9.83 -38.08
C GLY A 411 -61.84 10.48 -37.72
N GLY A 412 -61.87 11.37 -36.72
CA GLY A 412 -63.09 11.91 -36.13
C GLY A 412 -63.58 13.26 -36.69
N ALA A 413 -64.81 13.65 -36.36
CA ALA A 413 -65.31 15.00 -36.60
C ALA A 413 -64.51 16.03 -35.76
N PRO A 414 -64.19 17.25 -36.25
CA PRO A 414 -63.36 18.20 -35.51
C PRO A 414 -64.07 18.80 -34.28
N ASN A 415 -63.44 18.70 -33.11
CA ASN A 415 -63.90 19.37 -31.89
C ASN A 415 -63.09 20.65 -31.64
N HIS A 416 -63.56 21.77 -32.20
CA HIS A 416 -62.89 23.07 -32.09
C HIS A 416 -62.75 23.59 -30.65
N GLY A 417 -63.64 23.19 -29.74
CA GLY A 417 -63.59 23.59 -28.32
C GLY A 417 -62.41 22.96 -27.59
N LEU A 418 -62.19 21.65 -27.79
CA LEU A 418 -61.03 20.95 -27.25
C LEU A 418 -59.73 21.40 -27.94
N TRP A 419 -59.75 21.58 -29.27
CA TRP A 419 -58.58 22.07 -30.01
C TRP A 419 -58.08 23.43 -29.51
N LYS A 420 -59.00 24.37 -29.23
CA LYS A 420 -58.63 25.68 -28.70
C LYS A 420 -57.91 25.59 -27.35
N LYS A 421 -58.43 24.80 -26.40
CA LYS A 421 -57.77 24.56 -25.10
C LYS A 421 -56.39 23.93 -25.29
N PHE A 422 -56.29 22.93 -26.16
CA PHE A 422 -55.03 22.25 -26.46
C PHE A 422 -53.97 23.20 -27.03
N ASP A 423 -54.31 24.04 -28.02
CA ASP A 423 -53.36 24.97 -28.61
C ASP A 423 -53.01 26.12 -27.63
N GLU A 424 -53.96 26.61 -26.82
CA GLU A 424 -53.68 27.57 -25.74
C GLU A 424 -52.69 27.00 -24.70
N ALA A 425 -52.88 25.76 -24.25
CA ALA A 425 -51.95 25.07 -23.34
C ALA A 425 -50.57 24.82 -23.99
N CYS A 426 -50.53 24.34 -25.24
CA CYS A 426 -49.29 24.13 -25.98
C CYS A 426 -48.52 25.43 -26.24
N ASN A 427 -49.19 26.53 -26.56
CA ASN A 427 -48.56 27.85 -26.77
C ASN A 427 -48.04 28.44 -25.45
N ALA A 428 -48.75 28.24 -24.33
CA ALA A 428 -48.25 28.63 -23.01
C ALA A 428 -47.00 27.83 -22.61
N ALA A 429 -46.98 26.51 -22.85
CA ALA A 429 -45.81 25.66 -22.61
C ALA A 429 -44.65 25.96 -23.57
N HIS A 430 -44.92 26.38 -24.81
CA HIS A 430 -43.89 26.79 -25.78
C HIS A 430 -43.06 27.98 -25.26
N LYS A 431 -43.70 28.96 -24.59
CA LYS A 431 -43.00 30.11 -24.00
C LYS A 431 -41.98 29.73 -22.92
N VAL A 432 -42.25 28.64 -22.18
CA VAL A 432 -41.30 28.08 -21.20
C VAL A 432 -40.09 27.46 -21.92
N VAL A 433 -40.30 26.82 -23.08
CA VAL A 433 -39.22 26.30 -23.93
C VAL A 433 -38.42 27.43 -24.58
N GLU A 434 -39.07 28.50 -25.05
CA GLU A 434 -38.41 29.70 -25.60
C GLU A 434 -37.49 30.34 -24.56
N ALA A 435 -37.99 30.61 -23.35
CA ALA A 435 -37.17 31.17 -22.26
C ALA A 435 -35.98 30.28 -21.89
N TRP A 436 -36.14 28.96 -21.94
CA TRP A 436 -35.07 27.99 -21.71
C TRP A 436 -34.04 27.95 -22.87
N LEU A 437 -34.49 28.03 -24.13
CA LEU A 437 -33.61 28.11 -25.30
C LEU A 437 -32.82 29.41 -25.34
N ASP A 438 -33.44 30.53 -24.97
CA ASP A 438 -32.80 31.83 -24.87
C ASP A 438 -31.77 31.84 -23.73
N LYS A 439 -32.11 31.27 -22.56
CA LYS A 439 -31.15 31.06 -21.46
C LYS A 439 -29.94 30.21 -21.88
N ILE A 440 -30.14 29.11 -22.59
CA ILE A 440 -29.00 28.32 -23.12
C ILE A 440 -28.19 29.13 -24.13
N ARG A 441 -28.82 30.02 -24.92
CA ARG A 441 -28.12 30.90 -25.85
C ARG A 441 -27.27 31.95 -25.13
N THR A 442 -27.75 32.52 -24.02
CA THR A 442 -26.96 33.45 -23.20
C THR A 442 -25.83 32.72 -22.47
N GLU A 443 -26.10 31.58 -21.81
CA GLU A 443 -25.06 30.77 -21.15
C GLU A 443 -23.95 30.34 -22.14
N ALA A 444 -24.30 29.88 -23.34
CA ALA A 444 -23.32 29.52 -24.37
C ALA A 444 -22.53 30.73 -24.91
N ALA A 445 -23.14 31.92 -24.96
CA ALA A 445 -22.46 33.17 -25.35
C ALA A 445 -21.52 33.68 -24.25
N GLU A 446 -21.94 33.59 -22.98
CA GLU A 446 -21.12 33.90 -21.81
C GLU A 446 -19.92 32.95 -21.72
N HIS A 447 -20.12 31.64 -21.86
CA HIS A 447 -19.02 30.67 -21.86
C HIS A 447 -18.08 30.83 -23.06
N LYS A 448 -18.59 31.26 -24.23
CA LYS A 448 -17.74 31.69 -25.37
C LYS A 448 -16.89 32.89 -24.99
N ALA A 449 -17.49 33.94 -24.40
CA ALA A 449 -16.81 35.16 -24.02
C ALA A 449 -15.76 34.91 -22.93
N GLN A 450 -16.09 34.12 -21.89
CA GLN A 450 -15.18 33.67 -20.84
C GLN A 450 -13.96 32.94 -21.42
N ARG A 451 -14.17 32.01 -22.35
CA ARG A 451 -13.09 31.24 -23.01
C ARG A 451 -12.21 32.11 -23.90
N LEU A 452 -12.78 33.07 -24.64
CA LEU A 452 -12.01 34.04 -25.43
C LEU A 452 -11.21 34.99 -24.55
N ALA A 453 -11.82 35.54 -23.49
CA ALA A 453 -11.14 36.39 -22.52
C ALA A 453 -9.96 35.66 -21.86
N LEU A 454 -10.12 34.37 -21.49
CA LEU A 454 -9.04 33.55 -20.94
C LEU A 454 -7.90 33.29 -21.94
N ILE A 455 -8.20 33.21 -23.25
CA ILE A 455 -7.17 33.09 -24.31
C ILE A 455 -6.36 34.40 -24.42
N GLU A 456 -7.01 35.57 -24.41
CA GLU A 456 -6.31 36.85 -24.46
C GLU A 456 -5.57 37.17 -23.15
N GLU A 457 -6.12 36.77 -21.99
CA GLU A 457 -5.46 36.85 -20.69
C GLU A 457 -4.16 36.06 -20.67
N VAL A 458 -4.17 34.81 -21.16
CA VAL A 458 -2.94 33.99 -21.28
C VAL A 458 -1.94 34.61 -22.25
N LYS A 459 -2.38 35.22 -23.36
CA LYS A 459 -1.48 35.91 -24.31
C LYS A 459 -0.84 37.16 -23.70
N ALA A 460 -1.60 37.98 -22.98
CA ALA A 460 -1.08 39.17 -22.31
C ALA A 460 -0.11 38.78 -21.20
N TRP A 461 -0.52 37.84 -20.35
CA TRP A 461 0.33 37.27 -19.29
C TRP A 461 1.64 36.68 -19.83
N ALA A 462 1.60 35.96 -20.96
CA ALA A 462 2.79 35.44 -21.61
C ALA A 462 3.77 36.52 -22.09
N GLN A 463 3.27 37.70 -22.49
CA GLN A 463 4.11 38.84 -22.88
C GLN A 463 4.73 39.52 -21.65
N GLU A 464 3.93 39.76 -20.60
CA GLU A 464 4.39 40.34 -19.33
C GLU A 464 5.44 39.46 -18.64
N HIS A 465 5.24 38.14 -18.65
CA HIS A 465 6.14 37.18 -18.01
C HIS A 465 7.25 36.62 -18.93
N ALA A 466 7.36 37.07 -20.18
CA ALA A 466 8.36 36.58 -21.15
C ALA A 466 9.82 36.71 -20.66
N ALA A 467 10.10 37.72 -19.83
CA ALA A 467 11.42 37.96 -19.23
C ALA A 467 11.54 37.49 -17.77
N SER A 468 10.52 36.80 -17.23
CA SER A 468 10.50 36.34 -15.83
C SER A 468 11.28 35.03 -15.66
N THR A 469 12.00 34.92 -14.55
CA THR A 469 12.79 33.74 -14.17
C THR A 469 12.18 32.95 -13.00
N ASP A 470 10.98 33.31 -12.52
CA ASP A 470 10.23 32.47 -11.56
C ASP A 470 9.52 31.32 -12.28
N TRP A 471 10.30 30.31 -12.63
CA TRP A 471 9.83 29.08 -13.27
C TRP A 471 8.77 28.32 -12.45
N LYS A 472 8.69 28.55 -11.13
CA LYS A 472 7.69 27.90 -10.25
C LYS A 472 6.37 28.67 -10.22
N GLY A 473 6.44 30.00 -10.22
CA GLY A 473 5.30 30.88 -10.46
C GLY A 473 4.69 30.64 -11.83
N ILE A 474 5.51 30.62 -12.89
CA ILE A 474 5.10 30.35 -14.27
C ILE A 474 4.40 28.99 -14.37
N ASN A 475 5.01 27.91 -13.87
CA ASN A 475 4.40 26.57 -13.93
C ASN A 475 3.07 26.50 -13.15
N ARG A 476 2.98 27.16 -11.97
CA ARG A 476 1.72 27.24 -11.21
C ARG A 476 0.62 27.98 -11.98
N ALA A 477 0.95 29.11 -12.61
CA ALA A 477 0.00 29.89 -13.40
C ALA A 477 -0.50 29.08 -14.60
N LEU A 478 0.37 28.38 -15.32
CA LEU A 478 0.00 27.50 -16.44
C LEU A 478 -0.99 26.40 -16.01
N TYR A 479 -0.82 25.79 -14.83
CA TYR A 479 -1.81 24.86 -14.28
C TYR A 479 -3.14 25.55 -13.96
N GLN A 480 -3.13 26.71 -13.29
CA GLN A 480 -4.33 27.47 -12.94
C GLN A 480 -5.13 27.95 -14.17
N PHE A 481 -4.43 28.37 -15.23
CA PHE A 481 -5.04 28.65 -16.53
C PHE A 481 -5.65 27.38 -17.14
N GLY A 482 -4.97 26.23 -17.03
CA GLY A 482 -5.48 24.92 -17.41
C GLY A 482 -6.75 24.50 -16.65
N ASP A 483 -6.82 24.77 -15.34
CA ASP A 483 -8.01 24.52 -14.52
C ASP A 483 -9.16 25.44 -14.92
N ARG A 484 -8.93 26.76 -15.00
CA ARG A 484 -9.95 27.74 -15.45
C ARG A 484 -10.50 27.43 -16.85
N TRP A 485 -9.71 26.84 -17.74
CA TRP A 485 -10.18 26.37 -19.06
C TRP A 485 -11.06 25.11 -18.98
N ARG A 486 -10.84 24.24 -17.98
CA ARG A 486 -11.71 23.08 -17.70
C ARG A 486 -13.01 23.50 -17.01
N GLU A 487 -12.92 24.45 -16.07
CA GLU A 487 -14.04 24.95 -15.26
C GLU A 487 -14.94 25.94 -16.02
N GLY A 488 -14.41 26.63 -17.04
CA GLY A 488 -15.23 27.40 -17.98
C GLY A 488 -16.34 26.53 -18.57
N GLY A 489 -17.56 27.07 -18.68
CA GLY A 489 -18.73 26.26 -18.96
C GLY A 489 -18.77 25.60 -20.35
N HIS A 490 -19.84 24.84 -20.58
CA HIS A 490 -20.04 24.09 -21.82
C HIS A 490 -20.28 25.03 -23.01
N VAL A 491 -19.65 24.71 -24.14
CA VAL A 491 -19.79 25.41 -25.41
C VAL A 491 -19.96 24.36 -26.50
N GLY A 492 -20.84 24.62 -27.46
CA GLY A 492 -21.16 23.68 -28.54
C GLY A 492 -19.93 23.24 -29.33
N GLU A 493 -19.88 21.94 -29.65
CA GLU A 493 -18.69 21.22 -30.15
C GLU A 493 -17.90 21.94 -31.24
N LYS A 494 -18.58 22.47 -32.28
CA LYS A 494 -17.94 23.21 -33.39
C LYS A 494 -17.12 24.41 -32.90
N LEU A 495 -17.71 25.21 -32.02
CA LEU A 495 -17.07 26.40 -31.45
C LEU A 495 -16.00 26.03 -30.41
N PHE A 496 -16.17 24.91 -29.68
CA PHE A 496 -15.07 24.39 -28.86
C PHE A 496 -13.88 23.94 -29.73
N ALA A 497 -14.12 23.31 -30.88
CA ALA A 497 -13.08 22.91 -31.84
C ALA A 497 -12.38 24.12 -32.50
N GLU A 498 -13.06 25.25 -32.67
CA GLU A 498 -12.46 26.52 -33.12
C GLU A 498 -11.56 27.16 -32.03
N LEU A 499 -11.99 27.13 -30.76
CA LEU A 499 -11.29 27.77 -29.65
C LEU A 499 -10.14 26.91 -29.07
N GLN A 500 -10.25 25.58 -29.09
CA GLN A 500 -9.23 24.67 -28.56
C GLN A 500 -7.83 24.82 -29.19
N PRO A 501 -7.64 24.98 -30.52
CA PRO A 501 -6.31 25.24 -31.08
C PRO A 501 -5.75 26.60 -30.68
N GLN A 502 -6.59 27.64 -30.60
CA GLN A 502 -6.18 28.98 -30.14
C GLN A 502 -5.70 28.94 -28.68
N TRP A 503 -6.43 28.21 -27.82
CA TRP A 503 -6.04 27.92 -26.44
C TRP A 503 -4.69 27.19 -26.35
N LYS A 504 -4.53 26.09 -27.12
CA LYS A 504 -3.26 25.33 -27.18
C LYS A 504 -2.10 26.21 -27.62
N GLN A 505 -2.30 27.09 -28.61
CA GLN A 505 -1.28 28.02 -29.08
C GLN A 505 -0.91 29.07 -28.02
N ALA A 506 -1.90 29.65 -27.33
CA ALA A 506 -1.67 30.63 -26.26
C ALA A 506 -0.88 30.00 -25.09
N ILE A 507 -1.27 28.81 -24.64
CA ILE A 507 -0.57 28.07 -23.58
C ILE A 507 0.83 27.63 -24.02
N ALA A 508 1.04 27.20 -25.27
CA ALA A 508 2.36 26.84 -25.78
C ALA A 508 3.31 28.06 -25.81
N LEU A 509 2.82 29.23 -26.23
CA LEU A 509 3.60 30.48 -26.19
C LEU A 509 3.93 30.89 -24.73
N ALA A 510 2.99 30.71 -23.81
CA ALA A 510 3.17 30.97 -22.39
C ALA A 510 4.14 29.98 -21.71
N ALA A 511 4.23 28.73 -22.20
CA ALA A 511 5.09 27.68 -21.68
C ALA A 511 6.51 27.69 -22.28
N ALA A 512 6.69 28.19 -23.51
CA ALA A 512 7.95 28.10 -24.24
C ALA A 512 9.21 28.62 -23.46
N PRO A 513 9.16 29.72 -22.67
CA PRO A 513 10.29 30.14 -21.85
C PRO A 513 10.66 29.11 -20.76
N LEU A 514 9.66 28.49 -20.13
CA LEU A 514 9.85 27.44 -19.13
C LEU A 514 10.40 26.15 -19.78
N GLU A 515 9.86 25.74 -20.92
CA GLU A 515 10.32 24.55 -21.65
C GLU A 515 11.79 24.71 -22.13
N ALA A 516 12.17 25.91 -22.57
CA ALA A 516 13.56 26.24 -22.89
C ALA A 516 14.47 26.15 -21.65
N ALA A 517 14.07 26.79 -20.54
CA ALA A 517 14.82 26.73 -19.28
C ALA A 517 14.96 25.30 -18.74
N GLN A 518 13.93 24.47 -18.89
CA GLN A 518 13.94 23.04 -18.55
C GLN A 518 14.90 22.25 -19.45
N LYS A 519 14.88 22.48 -20.77
CA LYS A 519 15.81 21.85 -21.73
C LYS A 519 17.27 22.17 -21.39
N ASP A 520 17.56 23.43 -21.08
CA ASP A 520 18.91 23.84 -20.71
C ASP A 520 19.32 23.32 -19.32
N SER A 521 18.37 23.19 -18.38
CA SER A 521 18.59 22.53 -17.09
C SER A 521 18.93 21.05 -17.25
N LEU A 522 18.23 20.35 -18.13
CA LEU A 522 18.52 18.94 -18.46
C LEU A 522 19.94 18.80 -19.02
N ALA A 523 20.35 19.66 -19.96
CA ALA A 523 21.71 19.67 -20.50
C ALA A 523 22.77 19.90 -19.40
N ARG A 524 22.56 20.87 -18.50
CA ARG A 524 23.46 21.12 -17.35
C ARG A 524 23.51 19.94 -16.37
N ARG A 525 22.37 19.29 -16.09
CA ARG A 525 22.32 18.08 -15.25
C ARG A 525 23.03 16.88 -15.90
N HIS A 526 22.92 16.70 -17.21
CA HIS A 526 23.69 15.68 -17.93
C HIS A 526 25.20 15.93 -17.86
N ALA A 527 25.66 17.16 -18.08
CA ALA A 527 27.07 17.53 -17.89
C ALA A 527 27.55 17.28 -16.44
N MET A 528 26.71 17.54 -15.43
CA MET A 528 27.02 17.20 -14.04
C MET A 528 27.08 15.69 -13.75
N ILE A 529 26.37 14.85 -14.51
CA ILE A 529 26.50 13.38 -14.44
C ILE A 529 27.85 12.93 -15.05
N GLU A 530 28.29 13.57 -16.14
CA GLU A 530 29.61 13.31 -16.75
C GLU A 530 30.77 13.80 -15.86
N GLU A 531 30.61 14.93 -15.18
CA GLU A 531 31.52 15.34 -14.09
C GLU A 531 31.50 14.33 -12.92
N ALA A 532 30.35 13.73 -12.59
CA ALA A 532 30.24 12.73 -11.53
C ALA A 532 30.91 11.39 -11.90
N THR A 533 30.79 10.92 -13.15
CA THR A 533 31.48 9.70 -13.60
C THR A 533 32.99 9.89 -13.66
N THR A 534 33.47 11.03 -14.18
CA THR A 534 34.90 11.34 -14.22
C THR A 534 35.50 11.52 -12.82
N LEU A 535 34.83 12.22 -11.90
CA LEU A 535 35.28 12.30 -10.50
C LEU A 535 35.21 10.96 -9.77
N GLY A 536 34.23 10.11 -10.08
CA GLY A 536 34.10 8.77 -9.53
C GLY A 536 35.22 7.83 -9.98
N ALA A 537 35.67 7.95 -11.23
CA ALA A 537 36.75 7.13 -11.80
C ALA A 537 38.13 7.37 -11.15
N VAL A 538 38.37 8.53 -10.53
CA VAL A 538 39.65 8.87 -9.89
C VAL A 538 39.94 7.92 -8.71
N PRO A 539 41.14 7.29 -8.62
CA PRO A 539 41.48 6.41 -7.49
C PRO A 539 41.42 7.11 -6.12
N THR A 540 41.84 8.37 -6.06
CA THR A 540 41.82 9.20 -4.84
C THR A 540 40.60 10.12 -4.81
N LEU A 541 39.51 9.63 -4.20
CA LEU A 541 38.23 10.35 -4.09
C LEU A 541 38.38 11.75 -3.45
N ARG A 542 38.27 12.81 -4.26
CA ARG A 542 38.34 14.22 -3.86
C ARG A 542 37.01 14.70 -3.28
N ILE A 543 36.85 14.55 -1.96
CA ILE A 543 35.62 14.84 -1.22
C ILE A 543 35.08 16.26 -1.50
N ASP A 544 35.94 17.28 -1.58
CA ASP A 544 35.48 18.66 -1.74
C ASP A 544 35.03 19.00 -3.17
N ALA A 545 35.56 18.30 -4.18
CA ALA A 545 35.03 18.36 -5.55
C ALA A 545 33.63 17.74 -5.63
N VAL A 546 33.40 16.62 -4.92
CA VAL A 546 32.08 15.98 -4.78
C VAL A 546 31.09 16.92 -4.09
N LYS A 547 31.48 17.60 -3.00
CA LYS A 547 30.64 18.63 -2.34
C LYS A 547 30.27 19.77 -3.29
N ALA A 548 31.24 20.33 -4.01
CA ALA A 548 31.02 21.44 -4.94
C ALA A 548 30.12 21.04 -6.12
N LEU A 549 30.23 19.81 -6.61
CA LEU A 549 29.35 19.26 -7.65
C LEU A 549 27.92 19.02 -7.10
N GLN A 550 27.78 18.48 -5.88
CA GLN A 550 26.48 18.34 -5.21
C GLN A 550 25.79 19.68 -4.94
N GLN A 551 26.54 20.74 -4.59
CA GLN A 551 26.00 22.10 -4.44
C GLN A 551 25.51 22.68 -5.76
N ARG A 552 26.26 22.50 -6.87
CA ARG A 552 25.82 22.89 -8.22
C ARG A 552 24.54 22.15 -8.63
N TRP A 553 24.45 20.85 -8.35
CA TRP A 553 23.23 20.07 -8.58
C TRP A 553 22.04 20.60 -7.79
N GLN A 554 22.23 20.90 -6.51
CA GLN A 554 21.16 21.43 -5.65
C GLN A 554 20.68 22.81 -6.10
N ALA A 555 21.59 23.69 -6.54
CA ALA A 555 21.22 24.99 -7.09
C ALA A 555 20.39 24.84 -8.39
N GLU A 556 20.82 23.97 -9.31
CA GLU A 556 20.12 23.68 -10.57
C GLU A 556 18.72 23.07 -10.33
N ALA A 557 18.63 22.11 -9.41
CA ALA A 557 17.38 21.48 -9.01
C ALA A 557 16.42 22.44 -8.29
N GLN A 558 16.94 23.40 -7.52
CA GLN A 558 16.12 24.42 -6.87
C GLN A 558 15.68 25.53 -7.84
N ALA A 559 16.48 25.86 -8.86
CA ALA A 559 16.15 26.91 -9.82
C ALA A 559 15.05 26.47 -10.81
N VAL A 560 15.26 25.35 -11.52
CA VAL A 560 14.36 24.92 -12.61
C VAL A 560 13.55 23.69 -12.20
N PRO A 561 12.22 23.79 -12.08
CA PRO A 561 11.36 22.65 -11.75
C PRO A 561 11.24 21.69 -12.94
N LEU A 562 11.39 20.39 -12.69
CA LEU A 562 11.17 19.29 -13.64
C LEU A 562 10.12 18.30 -13.10
N ASP A 563 9.71 17.33 -13.93
CA ASP A 563 8.95 16.19 -13.41
C ASP A 563 9.76 15.39 -12.38
N ARG A 564 9.09 14.99 -11.29
CA ARG A 564 9.70 14.31 -10.16
C ARG A 564 10.28 12.93 -10.50
N LYS A 565 9.69 12.18 -11.44
CA LYS A 565 10.23 10.87 -11.85
C LYS A 565 11.47 11.05 -12.71
N HIS A 566 11.45 12.04 -13.61
CA HIS A 566 12.60 12.38 -14.44
C HIS A 566 13.77 12.90 -13.59
N GLU A 567 13.51 13.80 -12.64
CA GLU A 567 14.49 14.31 -11.68
C GLU A 567 15.08 13.20 -10.80
N GLN A 568 14.26 12.26 -10.31
CA GLN A 568 14.73 11.10 -9.55
C GLN A 568 15.71 10.24 -10.39
N LYS A 569 15.34 9.91 -11.63
CA LYS A 569 16.21 9.13 -12.53
C LYS A 569 17.55 9.82 -12.81
N LEU A 570 17.53 11.13 -13.00
CA LEU A 570 18.74 11.94 -13.17
C LEU A 570 19.61 11.97 -11.90
N TRP A 571 18.99 12.10 -10.73
CA TRP A 571 19.67 12.08 -9.43
C TRP A 571 20.31 10.73 -9.09
N ASP A 572 19.62 9.64 -9.38
CA ASP A 572 20.14 8.28 -9.19
C ASP A 572 21.32 8.02 -10.15
N SER A 573 21.23 8.51 -11.39
CA SER A 573 22.33 8.47 -12.37
C SER A 573 23.54 9.30 -11.95
N PHE A 574 23.31 10.46 -11.33
CA PHE A 574 24.34 11.34 -10.79
C PHE A 574 25.02 10.74 -9.54
N ARG A 575 24.25 10.12 -8.65
CA ARG A 575 24.77 9.52 -7.42
C ARG A 575 25.59 8.26 -7.65
N LYS A 576 25.12 7.36 -8.53
CA LYS A 576 25.73 6.05 -8.77
C LYS A 576 27.27 6.06 -8.83
N PRO A 577 27.96 6.83 -9.70
CA PRO A 577 29.42 6.81 -9.78
C PRO A 577 30.13 7.36 -8.53
N ILE A 578 29.47 8.25 -7.78
CA ILE A 578 29.99 8.82 -6.53
C ILE A 578 29.89 7.77 -5.42
N ASP A 579 28.73 7.11 -5.30
CA ASP A 579 28.49 6.07 -4.30
C ASP A 579 29.37 4.83 -4.57
N GLU A 580 29.57 4.43 -5.82
CA GLU A 580 30.53 3.39 -6.23
C GLU A 580 31.99 3.73 -5.85
N ALA A 581 32.37 5.01 -5.90
CA ALA A 581 33.71 5.46 -5.49
C ALA A 581 33.87 5.51 -3.96
N PHE A 582 32.83 5.87 -3.21
CA PHE A 582 32.82 5.71 -1.75
C PHE A 582 32.87 4.23 -1.34
N ASN A 583 32.12 3.35 -2.02
CA ASN A 583 32.08 1.92 -1.72
C ASN A 583 33.44 1.24 -1.94
N ARG A 584 34.17 1.56 -3.02
CA ARG A 584 35.57 1.11 -3.21
C ARG A 584 36.45 1.55 -2.03
N LYS A 585 36.42 2.84 -1.69
CA LYS A 585 37.19 3.41 -0.57
C LYS A 585 36.85 2.81 0.80
N SER A 586 35.64 2.28 0.99
CA SER A 586 35.26 1.51 2.18
C SER A 586 35.80 0.08 2.12
N ALA A 587 35.61 -0.63 1.00
CA ALA A 587 36.13 -1.99 0.81
C ALA A 587 37.66 -2.06 0.96
N ASP A 588 38.40 -1.05 0.47
CA ASP A 588 39.85 -1.00 0.61
C ASP A 588 40.31 -0.77 2.06
N ARG A 589 39.49 -0.09 2.89
CA ARG A 589 39.71 0.01 4.34
C ARG A 589 39.38 -1.29 5.06
N GLU A 590 38.35 -2.01 4.62
CA GLU A 590 37.97 -3.31 5.19
C GLU A 590 39.03 -4.38 4.90
N LYS A 591 39.63 -4.40 3.70
CA LYS A 591 40.82 -5.22 3.39
C LYS A 591 41.98 -4.92 4.36
N ALA A 592 42.39 -3.66 4.45
CA ALA A 592 43.49 -3.24 5.32
C ALA A 592 43.23 -3.56 6.82
N ALA A 593 41.99 -3.44 7.29
CA ALA A 593 41.60 -3.84 8.64
C ALA A 593 41.62 -5.38 8.84
N THR A 594 41.25 -6.14 7.81
CA THR A 594 41.27 -7.61 7.83
C THR A 594 42.71 -8.14 7.89
N GLU A 595 43.61 -7.58 7.08
CA GLU A 595 45.06 -7.87 7.11
C GLU A 595 45.68 -7.58 8.49
N LEU A 596 45.29 -6.46 9.12
CA LEU A 596 45.71 -6.12 10.48
C LEU A 596 45.22 -7.15 11.51
N SER A 597 43.99 -7.65 11.37
CA SER A 597 43.43 -8.66 12.28
C SER A 597 44.15 -10.02 12.20
N ALA A 598 44.64 -10.40 11.01
CA ALA A 598 45.40 -11.63 10.82
C ALA A 598 46.78 -11.57 11.50
N ARG A 599 47.45 -10.40 11.44
CA ARG A 599 48.70 -10.11 12.15
C ARG A 599 48.54 -10.27 13.68
N ASP A 600 47.48 -9.70 14.24
CA ASP A 600 47.20 -9.79 15.68
C ASP A 600 46.94 -11.24 16.14
N ARG A 601 46.20 -12.01 15.35
CA ARG A 601 45.93 -13.42 15.64
C ARG A 601 47.20 -14.26 15.67
N ALA A 602 48.11 -14.06 14.71
CA ALA A 602 49.38 -14.79 14.65
C ALA A 602 50.25 -14.56 15.90
N VAL A 603 50.26 -13.34 16.46
CA VAL A 603 51.00 -13.06 17.71
C VAL A 603 50.27 -13.62 18.94
N LEU A 604 48.94 -13.54 19.00
CA LEU A 604 48.15 -14.13 20.09
C LEU A 604 48.31 -15.66 20.20
N ASP A 605 48.39 -16.35 19.06
CA ASP A 605 48.54 -17.81 19.07
C ASP A 605 50.00 -18.21 19.40
N ALA A 606 51.00 -17.41 18.98
CA ALA A 606 52.39 -17.59 19.39
C ALA A 606 52.64 -17.28 20.89
N SER A 607 51.97 -16.27 21.47
CA SER A 607 52.14 -15.96 22.90
C SER A 607 51.54 -17.04 23.81
N LYS A 608 50.38 -17.63 23.43
CA LYS A 608 49.81 -18.79 24.14
C LYS A 608 50.75 -20.00 24.12
N ALA A 609 51.45 -20.25 23.02
CA ALA A 609 52.42 -21.34 22.93
C ALA A 609 53.60 -21.12 23.91
N LEU A 610 54.02 -19.88 24.13
CA LEU A 610 55.01 -19.53 25.15
C LEU A 610 54.48 -19.71 26.58
N GLU A 611 53.23 -19.34 26.87
CA GLU A 611 52.60 -19.59 28.17
C GLU A 611 52.45 -21.10 28.47
N ALA A 612 52.08 -21.90 27.47
CA ALA A 612 52.05 -23.36 27.57
C ALA A 612 53.44 -23.94 27.87
N ALA A 613 54.49 -23.48 27.17
CA ALA A 613 55.86 -23.89 27.43
C ALA A 613 56.31 -23.52 28.86
N ASN A 614 55.95 -22.32 29.35
CA ASN A 614 56.23 -21.89 30.73
C ASN A 614 55.61 -22.81 31.80
N ALA A 615 54.46 -23.42 31.51
CA ALA A 615 53.79 -24.36 32.42
C ALA A 615 54.49 -25.72 32.53
N THR A 616 55.30 -26.12 31.54
CA THR A 616 56.03 -27.40 31.55
C THR A 616 57.20 -27.44 32.54
N GLY A 617 57.76 -26.29 32.89
CA GLY A 617 58.99 -26.18 33.67
C GLY A 617 60.28 -26.55 32.91
N ASP A 618 60.22 -26.91 31.63
CA ASP A 618 61.40 -27.27 30.84
C ASP A 618 62.10 -26.02 30.26
N ALA A 619 63.31 -25.76 30.74
CA ALA A 619 64.14 -24.64 30.28
C ALA A 619 64.56 -24.73 28.80
N GLN A 620 64.48 -25.89 28.13
CA GLN A 620 64.68 -26.00 26.68
C GLN A 620 63.41 -25.61 25.91
N GLN A 621 62.25 -26.15 26.30
CA GLN A 621 60.95 -25.84 25.65
C GLN A 621 60.61 -24.35 25.76
N ILE A 622 60.83 -23.72 26.92
CA ILE A 622 60.63 -22.27 27.10
C ILE A 622 61.52 -21.46 26.12
N ARG A 623 62.79 -21.84 25.95
CA ARG A 623 63.69 -21.15 25.00
C ARG A 623 63.27 -21.34 23.54
N ALA A 624 62.78 -22.52 23.17
CA ALA A 624 62.24 -22.77 21.82
C ALA A 624 60.96 -21.95 21.56
N ALA A 625 60.05 -21.86 22.53
CA ALA A 625 58.83 -21.07 22.39
C ALA A 625 59.09 -19.55 22.34
N VAL A 626 60.08 -19.04 23.08
CA VAL A 626 60.56 -17.65 22.92
C VAL A 626 61.04 -17.41 21.48
N GLN A 627 61.85 -18.32 20.93
CA GLN A 627 62.32 -18.20 19.54
C GLN A 627 61.18 -18.26 18.52
N ALA A 628 60.12 -19.05 18.77
CA ALA A 628 58.93 -19.08 17.92
C ALA A 628 58.13 -17.77 17.96
N LEU A 629 57.95 -17.17 19.14
CA LEU A 629 57.32 -15.85 19.29
C LEU A 629 58.15 -14.75 18.62
N GLU A 630 59.48 -14.76 18.79
CA GLU A 630 60.37 -13.86 18.07
C GLU A 630 60.36 -14.10 16.55
N ALA A 631 60.22 -15.34 16.08
CA ALA A 631 60.12 -15.65 14.65
C ALA A 631 58.82 -15.11 14.04
N ALA A 632 57.69 -15.23 14.74
CA ALA A 632 56.44 -14.57 14.34
C ALA A 632 56.62 -13.05 14.19
N LEU A 633 57.29 -12.41 15.15
CA LEU A 633 57.57 -10.97 15.14
C LEU A 633 58.61 -10.56 14.07
N ARG A 634 59.58 -11.41 13.73
CA ARG A 634 60.59 -11.13 12.68
C ARG A 634 60.06 -11.36 11.27
N GLY A 635 59.27 -12.41 11.04
CA GLY A 635 58.61 -12.64 9.75
C GLY A 635 57.70 -11.48 9.36
N GLN A 636 57.07 -10.84 10.35
CA GLN A 636 56.27 -9.62 10.18
C GLN A 636 57.08 -8.37 9.78
N ALA A 637 58.38 -8.32 10.08
CA ALA A 637 59.24 -7.23 9.64
C ALA A 637 59.65 -7.41 8.17
N GLN A 638 60.12 -8.62 7.81
CA GLN A 638 60.55 -8.93 6.44
C GLN A 638 59.39 -8.90 5.44
N ALA A 639 58.18 -9.33 5.83
CA ALA A 639 56.99 -9.17 5.01
C ALA A 639 56.59 -7.69 4.79
N ALA A 640 56.78 -6.83 5.81
CA ALA A 640 56.51 -5.40 5.67
C ALA A 640 57.56 -4.71 4.78
N GLU A 641 58.84 -5.05 4.91
CA GLU A 641 59.90 -4.58 4.01
C GLU A 641 59.70 -5.07 2.57
N ALA A 642 59.22 -6.31 2.38
CA ALA A 642 58.90 -6.85 1.05
C ALA A 642 57.75 -6.07 0.38
N VAL A 643 56.68 -5.74 1.10
CA VAL A 643 55.58 -4.93 0.54
C VAL A 643 56.02 -3.49 0.28
N ALA A 644 56.78 -2.87 1.19
CA ALA A 644 57.30 -1.52 1.00
C ALA A 644 58.32 -1.42 -0.16
N SER A 645 59.12 -2.46 -0.39
CA SER A 645 60.04 -2.51 -1.53
C SER A 645 59.33 -2.87 -2.84
N ALA A 646 58.30 -3.74 -2.83
CA ALA A 646 57.45 -3.99 -4.00
C ALA A 646 56.76 -2.71 -4.49
N GLN A 647 56.13 -1.94 -3.59
CA GLN A 647 55.51 -0.65 -3.93
C GLN A 647 56.52 0.37 -4.48
N LYS A 648 57.80 0.29 -4.05
CA LYS A 648 58.86 1.13 -4.59
C LYS A 648 59.33 0.67 -5.98
N VAL A 649 59.39 -0.63 -6.22
CA VAL A 649 59.71 -1.20 -7.55
C VAL A 649 58.58 -0.93 -8.55
N GLU A 650 57.31 -1.03 -8.17
CA GLU A 650 56.19 -0.65 -9.05
C GLU A 650 56.21 0.85 -9.37
N ALA A 651 56.59 1.71 -8.43
CA ALA A 651 56.76 3.15 -8.67
C ALA A 651 57.93 3.47 -9.62
N GLU A 652 59.03 2.73 -9.54
CA GLU A 652 60.19 2.91 -10.43
C GLU A 652 59.99 2.23 -11.82
N GLN A 653 59.23 1.12 -11.90
CA GLN A 653 58.87 0.46 -13.16
C GLN A 653 57.76 1.20 -13.93
N SER A 654 56.88 1.92 -13.23
CA SER A 654 55.88 2.81 -13.86
C SER A 654 56.49 3.98 -14.66
N ALA A 655 57.82 4.18 -14.59
CA ALA A 655 58.54 5.22 -15.31
C ALA A 655 59.26 4.71 -16.59
N ALA A 656 59.20 3.42 -16.94
CA ALA A 656 60.01 2.84 -18.01
C ALA A 656 59.31 1.72 -18.82
N ALA A 657 58.38 2.09 -19.70
CA ALA A 657 57.89 1.23 -20.80
C ALA A 657 57.66 2.06 -22.08
N PRO A 658 58.34 1.77 -23.21
CA PRO A 658 58.07 2.42 -24.49
C PRO A 658 56.73 1.99 -25.10
N ALA A 659 56.21 2.79 -26.04
CA ALA A 659 55.03 2.46 -26.83
C ALA A 659 55.42 2.00 -28.24
N GLU A 660 54.83 0.91 -28.72
CA GLU A 660 54.76 0.56 -30.14
C GLU A 660 53.31 0.25 -30.55
N GLN A 661 53.02 0.41 -31.84
CA GLN A 661 51.69 0.24 -32.44
C GLN A 661 51.75 -0.70 -33.64
N ALA A 662 50.56 -1.05 -34.15
CA ALA A 662 50.25 -1.84 -35.34
C ALA A 662 50.17 -3.37 -35.15
N GLY A 663 49.31 -4.08 -35.90
CA GLY A 663 48.25 -3.54 -36.76
C GLY A 663 47.86 -4.45 -37.92
N GLY A 664 46.81 -5.25 -37.73
CA GLY A 664 46.31 -6.21 -38.72
C GLY A 664 47.15 -7.49 -38.83
N GLY A 665 46.61 -8.66 -39.15
CA GLY A 665 45.20 -9.03 -39.25
C GLY A 665 44.83 -9.75 -40.56
N ASP A 666 44.41 -11.01 -40.45
CA ASP A 666 43.49 -11.67 -41.38
C ASP A 666 42.73 -12.80 -40.65
N ALA A 667 41.72 -13.37 -41.30
CA ALA A 667 40.84 -14.47 -40.86
C ALA A 667 41.18 -15.74 -41.70
N PRO A 668 40.31 -16.75 -42.00
CA PRO A 668 38.89 -16.95 -41.66
C PRO A 668 38.35 -18.40 -41.41
N VAL A 669 37.05 -18.47 -41.05
CA VAL A 669 36.03 -19.58 -41.11
C VAL A 669 36.16 -20.87 -40.26
N ALA A 670 34.97 -21.46 -40.01
CA ALA A 670 34.61 -22.80 -39.51
C ALA A 670 34.81 -23.05 -37.99
N ASP A 671 33.76 -23.20 -37.18
CA ASP A 671 32.71 -24.26 -37.12
C ASP A 671 33.25 -25.60 -36.57
N ALA A 672 32.59 -26.30 -35.65
CA ALA A 672 31.47 -25.96 -34.75
C ALA A 672 31.40 -27.02 -33.61
N ASP A 673 30.71 -26.70 -32.50
CA ASP A 673 30.26 -27.63 -31.44
C ASP A 673 31.32 -28.47 -30.68
N ALA A 674 31.02 -29.19 -29.60
CA ALA A 674 30.27 -28.82 -28.38
C ALA A 674 30.58 -29.83 -27.25
N ASP A 675 30.58 -29.37 -25.99
CA ASP A 675 30.61 -30.14 -24.72
C ASP A 675 31.73 -31.18 -24.46
N GLY A 676 32.03 -31.49 -23.18
CA GLY A 676 32.75 -32.76 -22.93
C GLY A 676 33.49 -33.10 -21.62
N VAL A 677 33.36 -32.37 -20.51
CA VAL A 677 33.34 -32.97 -19.14
C VAL A 677 34.54 -33.85 -18.64
N THR A 678 35.25 -33.31 -17.62
CA THR A 678 35.92 -33.97 -16.45
C THR A 678 37.23 -34.81 -16.54
N ALA A 679 38.27 -34.24 -15.92
CA ALA A 679 38.88 -34.67 -14.61
C ALA A 679 40.12 -35.58 -14.51
N ASP A 680 40.84 -35.34 -13.39
CA ASP A 680 41.84 -36.12 -12.64
C ASP A 680 43.19 -36.53 -13.28
N GLY A 681 44.24 -36.64 -12.45
CA GLY A 681 45.57 -37.15 -12.85
C GLY A 681 46.78 -36.55 -12.11
N GLU A 682 47.12 -37.10 -10.94
CA GLU A 682 48.22 -36.64 -10.07
C GLU A 682 49.68 -36.94 -10.53
N ALA A 683 50.57 -35.98 -10.21
CA ALA A 683 51.89 -36.15 -9.57
C ALA A 683 53.19 -36.63 -10.28
N ALA A 684 54.29 -36.08 -9.73
CA ALA A 684 55.65 -36.66 -9.51
C ALA A 684 56.69 -36.84 -10.66
N ALA A 685 57.61 -35.87 -10.77
CA ALA A 685 59.09 -35.98 -10.63
C ALA A 685 59.90 -37.00 -11.50
N PRO A 686 61.26 -37.15 -11.40
CA PRO A 686 62.28 -36.39 -10.65
C PRO A 686 63.60 -36.01 -11.44
N THR A 687 64.49 -35.27 -10.76
CA THR A 687 65.99 -35.27 -10.85
C THR A 687 66.77 -35.18 -12.19
N ALA A 688 67.63 -34.15 -12.28
CA ALA A 688 69.07 -34.26 -12.60
C ALA A 688 69.84 -33.04 -12.03
N ALA A 689 71.17 -33.10 -11.89
CA ALA A 689 72.00 -32.07 -11.23
C ALA A 689 73.27 -31.68 -12.06
N PRO A 690 74.41 -31.28 -11.48
CA PRO A 690 74.85 -29.87 -11.43
C PRO A 690 76.19 -29.59 -12.15
N VAL A 691 76.67 -28.33 -12.16
CA VAL A 691 78.10 -27.91 -12.11
C VAL A 691 78.19 -26.36 -11.95
N ALA A 692 79.34 -25.81 -11.55
CA ALA A 692 79.50 -24.42 -11.08
C ALA A 692 80.50 -23.53 -11.90
N PRO A 693 81.33 -22.62 -11.34
CA PRO A 693 81.37 -21.21 -11.77
C PRO A 693 82.65 -20.79 -12.52
N PRO A 694 82.80 -19.50 -12.94
CA PRO A 694 83.64 -18.59 -12.14
C PRO A 694 83.23 -17.09 -12.11
N LYS A 695 84.02 -16.30 -11.38
CA LYS A 695 84.03 -14.81 -11.27
C LYS A 695 85.23 -14.22 -12.08
N PRO A 696 85.73 -12.99 -11.83
CA PRO A 696 85.16 -11.63 -12.03
C PRO A 696 86.09 -10.70 -12.86
N ALA A 697 85.68 -9.44 -13.15
CA ALA A 697 86.58 -8.25 -13.14
C ALA A 697 85.83 -6.90 -13.25
N ARG A 698 86.46 -5.81 -12.77
CA ARG A 698 86.23 -4.39 -13.14
C ARG A 698 87.50 -3.88 -13.85
N PRO A 699 87.47 -2.77 -14.63
CA PRO A 699 88.02 -1.51 -14.07
C PRO A 699 87.48 -0.17 -14.66
N VAL A 700 87.78 0.95 -13.97
CA VAL A 700 88.21 2.31 -14.45
C VAL A 700 87.41 2.99 -15.60
N VAL A 701 86.78 4.17 -15.51
CA VAL A 701 87.11 5.53 -14.95
C VAL A 701 87.98 6.43 -15.87
N ALA A 702 87.41 7.52 -16.42
CA ALA A 702 88.10 8.74 -16.89
C ALA A 702 87.10 9.83 -17.38
N VAL A 703 87.34 11.15 -17.39
CA VAL A 703 88.10 12.07 -16.49
C VAL A 703 87.81 13.56 -16.87
N ARG A 704 88.26 14.54 -16.06
CA ARG A 704 88.16 16.03 -16.15
C ARG A 704 86.88 16.64 -15.53
N GLY A 705 86.93 17.73 -14.75
CA GLY A 705 88.04 18.59 -14.30
C GLY A 705 87.77 20.09 -14.53
N ASP A 706 88.37 21.09 -13.88
CA ASP A 706 89.34 21.25 -12.76
C ASP A 706 89.36 22.77 -12.40
N ASP A 707 89.67 23.37 -11.23
CA ASP A 707 89.85 22.99 -9.80
C ASP A 707 89.74 24.30 -8.94
N ARG A 708 89.85 24.23 -7.58
CA ARG A 708 90.36 25.19 -6.53
C ARG A 708 90.40 26.75 -6.71
N PRO A 709 90.64 27.55 -5.62
CA PRO A 709 90.25 27.48 -4.19
C PRO A 709 89.86 28.88 -3.56
N GLY A 710 89.55 28.98 -2.25
CA GLY A 710 89.57 30.30 -1.55
C GLY A 710 89.13 30.34 -0.07
N MET A 711 89.91 30.95 0.83
CA MET A 711 89.74 30.97 2.30
C MET A 711 89.15 32.29 2.89
N LYS A 712 88.30 32.14 3.92
CA LYS A 712 88.20 32.90 5.20
C LYS A 712 88.15 34.46 5.31
N LYS A 713 87.23 34.90 6.20
CA LYS A 713 87.38 35.83 7.37
C LYS A 713 86.92 37.31 7.35
N ASP A 714 86.40 37.70 8.53
CA ASP A 714 86.37 39.00 9.27
C ASP A 714 85.75 40.31 8.71
N ALA A 715 84.51 40.62 9.16
CA ALA A 715 84.04 41.84 9.90
C ALA A 715 84.31 43.30 9.37
N PRO A 716 83.89 44.42 10.04
CA PRO A 716 82.85 44.71 11.07
C PRO A 716 81.94 45.97 10.77
N ALA A 717 81.15 46.40 11.78
CA ALA A 717 80.49 47.73 12.00
C ALA A 717 79.20 48.09 11.18
N ALA A 718 78.08 48.63 11.71
CA ALA A 718 77.70 49.51 12.86
C ALA A 718 77.68 51.03 12.53
N PRO A 719 76.94 51.94 13.25
CA PRO A 719 76.16 51.84 14.51
C PRO A 719 74.63 52.10 14.32
N GLY A 720 73.68 52.02 15.28
CA GLY A 720 73.49 52.65 16.61
C GLY A 720 72.17 53.46 16.59
N ARG A 721 71.41 53.83 17.64
CA ARG A 721 71.36 53.69 19.13
C ARG A 721 69.85 53.60 19.52
N GLY A 722 69.37 53.26 20.73
CA GLY A 722 69.98 52.81 21.99
C GLY A 722 68.96 52.85 23.18
N ALA A 723 69.33 52.24 24.32
CA ALA A 723 68.83 52.41 25.73
C ALA A 723 67.29 52.54 26.04
N ARG A 724 66.63 51.69 26.85
CA ARG A 724 66.80 51.28 28.30
C ARG A 724 66.25 52.30 29.35
N PRO A 725 65.91 51.90 30.60
CA PRO A 725 65.21 50.67 31.07
C PRO A 725 64.28 50.88 32.33
N GLY A 726 63.64 49.80 32.82
CA GLY A 726 63.11 49.68 34.21
C GLY A 726 61.62 50.03 34.42
N ASP A 727 60.95 49.62 35.50
CA ASP A 727 61.30 48.68 36.61
C ASP A 727 59.99 48.15 37.29
N ARG A 728 60.12 47.26 38.29
CA ARG A 728 59.22 46.85 39.44
C ARG A 728 57.81 47.50 39.64
N ARG A 729 56.83 46.91 40.35
CA ARG A 729 56.50 45.55 40.91
C ARG A 729 55.17 45.64 41.73
N ASP A 730 54.53 44.49 42.06
CA ASP A 730 53.47 44.27 43.09
C ASP A 730 52.08 44.95 42.90
N GLY A 731 51.04 44.50 43.63
CA GLY A 731 49.78 45.27 43.82
C GLY A 731 48.41 44.56 43.72
N ARG A 732 48.09 43.59 44.59
CA ARG A 732 46.71 43.06 44.84
C ARG A 732 46.39 43.26 46.34
N PRO A 733 45.23 43.79 46.77
CA PRO A 733 44.08 42.93 47.14
C PRO A 733 42.65 43.53 47.15
N GLY A 734 41.65 42.62 47.28
CA GLY A 734 40.30 42.88 47.83
C GLY A 734 39.20 43.27 46.82
N ASP A 735 37.92 42.93 47.04
CA ASP A 735 37.34 41.78 47.77
C ASP A 735 35.89 41.52 47.28
N ARG A 736 35.14 40.66 47.99
CA ARG A 736 33.72 40.23 47.83
C ARG A 736 32.69 41.32 47.43
N ASP A 737 31.48 41.03 46.94
CA ASP A 737 30.63 39.83 47.15
C ASP A 737 29.55 39.64 46.03
N ALA A 738 28.55 38.80 46.31
CA ALA A 738 27.27 38.58 45.64
C ALA A 738 27.27 37.64 44.40
N GLY A 739 26.69 36.45 44.58
CA GLY A 739 26.45 35.47 43.51
C GLY A 739 24.98 35.03 43.42
N ARG A 740 24.47 34.89 42.19
CA ARG A 740 23.25 34.13 41.88
C ARG A 740 23.31 33.64 40.42
N GLY A 741 23.16 32.33 40.20
CA GLY A 741 23.03 31.73 38.86
C GLY A 741 21.60 31.25 38.58
N PRO A 742 21.35 30.40 37.55
CA PRO A 742 22.33 29.89 36.57
C PRO A 742 21.90 29.96 35.07
N ARG A 743 22.90 29.96 34.18
CA ARG A 743 22.93 29.48 32.77
C ARG A 743 21.60 29.34 31.97
N ALA A 744 21.47 30.09 30.87
CA ALA A 744 21.38 29.54 29.49
C ALA A 744 21.30 30.62 28.39
N GLU A 745 22.36 30.78 27.60
CA GLU A 745 22.41 31.42 26.26
C GLU A 745 23.23 30.44 25.36
N GLY A 746 23.19 30.41 24.02
CA GLY A 746 22.85 31.36 22.96
C GLY A 746 23.91 31.13 21.86
N ARG A 747 23.62 30.39 20.79
CA ARG A 747 23.07 30.82 19.49
C ARG A 747 23.92 31.88 18.74
N PHE A 748 24.66 31.41 17.72
CA PHE A 748 25.36 32.13 16.64
C PHE A 748 26.49 33.12 17.02
N GLY A 749 27.55 33.16 16.22
CA GLY A 749 28.70 34.05 16.42
C GLY A 749 29.96 33.66 15.64
N ASP A 750 29.90 33.73 14.31
CA ASP A 750 31.03 33.48 13.39
C ASP A 750 32.30 34.30 13.72
N ARG A 751 33.46 33.62 13.85
CA ARG A 751 34.82 34.13 13.55
C ARG A 751 35.90 33.06 13.80
N ASN A 752 36.51 32.54 12.72
CA ASN A 752 37.97 32.54 12.55
C ASN A 752 38.39 31.92 11.21
N ASP A 753 38.77 32.75 10.24
CA ASP A 753 39.56 32.31 9.10
C ASP A 753 40.53 33.42 8.64
N ARG A 754 41.80 33.31 9.06
CA ARG A 754 42.99 33.81 8.36
C ARG A 754 44.28 33.51 9.12
N GLY A 755 45.39 33.39 8.37
CA GLY A 755 46.75 33.54 8.90
C GLY A 755 47.51 32.24 9.13
N GLY A 756 47.67 31.42 8.08
CA GLY A 756 48.56 30.25 8.15
C GLY A 756 50.03 30.64 8.29
N ARG A 757 50.76 29.92 9.15
CA ARG A 757 52.23 29.86 9.12
C ARG A 757 52.68 28.45 9.50
N MET A 758 53.05 27.64 8.51
CA MET A 758 53.77 26.40 8.79
C MET A 758 55.14 26.73 9.41
N GLY A 759 55.51 25.95 10.42
CA GLY A 759 56.84 25.84 10.97
C GLY A 759 56.98 24.42 11.48
N ASP A 760 58.10 23.77 11.19
CA ASP A 760 58.23 22.32 11.21
C ASP A 760 57.71 21.63 12.49
N ARG A 761 56.70 20.79 12.30
CA ARG A 761 56.51 19.61 13.14
C ARG A 761 57.05 18.44 12.32
N PRO A 762 58.18 17.81 12.71
CA PRO A 762 58.79 16.75 11.91
C PRO A 762 57.79 15.62 11.69
N ALA A 763 57.82 15.05 10.49
CA ALA A 763 57.00 13.89 10.15
C ALA A 763 57.20 12.80 11.22
N HIS A 764 56.09 12.25 11.72
CA HIS A 764 56.18 11.15 12.67
C HIS A 764 56.61 9.91 11.87
N GLU A 765 57.86 9.49 12.06
CA GLU A 765 58.45 8.34 11.38
C GLU A 765 57.49 7.14 11.43
N ASP A 766 57.31 6.46 10.30
CA ASP A 766 56.40 5.32 10.15
C ASP A 766 56.87 4.11 10.96
N ARG A 767 56.60 4.16 12.26
CA ARG A 767 56.66 3.01 13.16
C ARG A 767 55.58 2.03 12.68
N GLY A 768 56.05 0.99 12.00
CA GLY A 768 55.21 0.00 11.30
C GLY A 768 54.10 -0.63 12.15
N PRO A 769 53.16 -1.34 11.50
CA PRO A 769 51.83 -1.61 12.05
C PRO A 769 51.85 -2.11 13.50
N ARG A 770 51.23 -1.32 14.39
CA ARG A 770 51.11 -1.70 15.80
C ARG A 770 50.21 -2.93 15.90
N LEU A 771 50.62 -3.87 16.76
CA LEU A 771 49.75 -4.94 17.20
C LEU A 771 48.60 -4.34 18.01
N GLY A 772 47.40 -4.89 17.86
CA GLY A 772 46.25 -4.56 18.70
C GLY A 772 46.52 -4.84 20.17
N ASP A 773 45.90 -4.03 21.04
CA ASP A 773 46.15 -4.01 22.48
C ASP A 773 46.16 -5.39 23.16
N ALA A 774 45.30 -6.31 22.72
CA ALA A 774 45.24 -7.67 23.26
C ALA A 774 46.48 -8.50 22.87
N ALA A 775 46.89 -8.45 21.59
CA ALA A 775 48.06 -9.17 21.09
C ALA A 775 49.36 -8.62 21.71
N PHE A 776 49.48 -7.30 21.85
CA PHE A 776 50.63 -6.66 22.48
C PHE A 776 50.77 -7.01 23.97
N ARG A 777 49.67 -7.03 24.73
CA ARG A 777 49.69 -7.42 26.15
C ARG A 777 50.07 -8.89 26.30
N ALA A 778 49.41 -9.79 25.58
CA ALA A 778 49.71 -11.24 25.64
C ALA A 778 51.16 -11.55 25.24
N GLN A 779 51.70 -10.89 24.20
CA GLN A 779 53.11 -10.98 23.82
C GLN A 779 54.06 -10.61 24.98
N ARG A 780 53.81 -9.45 25.62
CA ARG A 780 54.65 -8.94 26.71
C ARG A 780 54.56 -9.85 27.94
N ASP A 781 53.34 -10.16 28.37
CA ASP A 781 53.09 -10.85 29.64
C ASP A 781 53.64 -12.30 29.58
N ALA A 782 53.51 -12.98 28.43
CA ALA A 782 54.12 -14.28 28.18
C ALA A 782 55.67 -14.24 28.20
N MET A 783 56.28 -13.15 27.69
CA MET A 783 57.73 -12.95 27.73
C MET A 783 58.25 -12.65 29.14
N GLU A 784 57.53 -11.85 29.93
CA GLU A 784 57.85 -11.59 31.34
C GLU A 784 57.75 -12.89 32.17
N HIS A 785 56.70 -13.69 31.96
CA HIS A 785 56.57 -15.01 32.57
C HIS A 785 57.72 -15.96 32.20
N ALA A 786 58.16 -15.98 30.94
CA ALA A 786 59.26 -16.84 30.48
C ALA A 786 60.61 -16.47 31.12
N GLN A 787 60.91 -15.18 31.22
CA GLN A 787 62.13 -14.70 31.90
C GLN A 787 62.14 -15.06 33.39
N LEU A 788 60.98 -14.95 34.06
CA LEU A 788 60.83 -15.33 35.46
C LEU A 788 60.93 -16.85 35.67
N ALA A 789 60.38 -17.67 34.76
CA ALA A 789 60.48 -19.13 34.82
C ALA A 789 61.94 -19.61 34.69
N LEU A 790 62.64 -19.19 33.64
CA LEU A 790 64.06 -19.54 33.43
C LEU A 790 64.94 -19.12 34.62
N LYS A 791 64.69 -17.94 35.20
CA LYS A 791 65.41 -17.42 36.36
C LYS A 791 65.15 -18.22 37.65
N LYS A 792 63.96 -18.79 37.82
CA LYS A 792 63.64 -19.70 38.95
C LYS A 792 64.37 -21.03 38.80
N LEU A 793 64.27 -21.66 37.62
CA LEU A 793 64.87 -22.97 37.33
C LEU A 793 66.40 -22.93 37.52
N ALA A 794 67.07 -21.91 37.01
CA ALA A 794 68.51 -21.72 37.22
C ALA A 794 68.88 -21.55 38.72
N ALA A 795 68.06 -20.83 39.49
CA ALA A 795 68.29 -20.63 40.92
C ALA A 795 68.05 -21.90 41.76
N GLN A 796 67.19 -22.81 41.31
CA GLN A 796 66.97 -24.12 41.94
C GLN A 796 68.17 -25.04 41.69
N ALA A 797 68.60 -25.19 40.43
CA ALA A 797 69.76 -26.01 40.06
C ALA A 797 71.03 -25.60 40.85
N HIS A 798 71.37 -24.30 40.89
CA HIS A 798 72.51 -23.81 41.67
C HIS A 798 72.37 -24.01 43.20
N GLY A 799 71.17 -24.25 43.71
CA GLY A 799 70.95 -24.60 45.12
C GLY A 799 71.33 -26.05 45.43
N GLU A 800 70.95 -26.96 44.54
CA GLU A 800 71.19 -28.41 44.66
C GLU A 800 72.68 -28.76 44.52
N THR A 801 73.40 -28.08 43.64
CA THR A 801 74.83 -28.34 43.43
C THR A 801 75.68 -27.88 44.63
N LEU A 802 75.27 -26.81 45.32
CA LEU A 802 75.89 -26.38 46.58
C LEU A 802 75.68 -27.38 47.73
N THR A 803 74.49 -27.99 47.85
CA THR A 803 74.24 -28.99 48.90
C THR A 803 74.97 -30.31 48.63
N GLN A 804 75.09 -30.73 47.36
CA GLN A 804 75.90 -31.89 46.97
C GLN A 804 77.38 -31.71 47.35
N LEU A 805 77.99 -30.56 47.03
CA LEU A 805 79.40 -30.27 47.36
C LEU A 805 79.68 -30.29 48.86
N LEU A 806 78.75 -29.83 49.69
CA LEU A 806 78.88 -29.85 51.15
C LEU A 806 78.71 -31.27 51.72
N ALA A 807 77.80 -32.07 51.15
CA ALA A 807 77.67 -33.49 51.50
C ALA A 807 78.91 -34.32 51.12
N ALA A 808 79.57 -33.97 50.01
CA ALA A 808 80.86 -34.56 49.62
C ALA A 808 81.96 -34.24 50.64
N TRP A 809 81.99 -33.02 51.20
CA TRP A 809 82.93 -32.65 52.26
C TRP A 809 82.67 -33.41 53.56
N ASP A 810 81.42 -33.43 54.03
CA ASP A 810 81.09 -34.03 55.32
C ASP A 810 81.31 -35.55 55.36
N LYS A 811 81.02 -36.24 54.24
CA LYS A 811 81.29 -37.68 54.10
C LYS A 811 82.72 -38.02 53.69
N ARG A 812 83.55 -37.02 53.35
CA ARG A 812 84.84 -37.18 52.66
C ARG A 812 84.80 -38.08 51.42
N ASP A 813 83.74 -37.96 50.63
CA ASP A 813 83.59 -38.70 49.37
C ASP A 813 83.92 -37.80 48.15
N PRO A 814 85.08 -37.98 47.50
CA PRO A 814 85.44 -37.21 46.31
C PRO A 814 84.57 -37.52 45.07
N ALA A 815 83.81 -38.62 45.06
CA ALA A 815 82.90 -38.95 43.96
C ALA A 815 81.61 -38.10 44.00
N GLN A 816 81.22 -37.56 45.17
CA GLN A 816 80.04 -36.70 45.35
C GLN A 816 80.31 -35.22 44.96
N VAL A 817 81.50 -34.86 44.46
CA VAL A 817 81.82 -33.50 44.00
C VAL A 817 81.08 -33.20 42.67
N PRO A 818 80.18 -32.19 42.59
CA PRO A 818 79.38 -31.89 41.39
C PRO A 818 80.22 -31.58 40.15
N SER A 819 79.68 -31.67 38.94
CA SER A 819 80.45 -31.48 37.71
C SER A 819 80.90 -30.02 37.51
N ALA A 820 81.86 -29.80 36.61
CA ALA A 820 82.28 -28.45 36.22
C ALA A 820 81.21 -27.65 35.46
N GLN A 821 80.14 -28.30 34.97
CA GLN A 821 78.97 -27.61 34.40
C GLN A 821 78.03 -27.16 35.53
N ASP A 822 77.80 -28.05 36.51
CA ASP A 822 76.93 -27.84 37.68
C ASP A 822 77.42 -26.75 38.64
N LEU A 823 78.73 -26.65 38.80
CA LEU A 823 79.41 -25.61 39.59
C LEU A 823 79.52 -24.26 38.86
N GLY A 824 79.11 -24.19 37.59
CA GLY A 824 79.15 -22.99 36.76
C GLY A 824 80.56 -22.60 36.30
N GLY A 825 80.62 -21.69 35.31
CA GLY A 825 81.85 -21.33 34.60
C GLY A 825 82.97 -20.67 35.42
N ARG A 826 82.77 -20.45 36.73
CA ARG A 826 83.80 -19.96 37.65
C ARG A 826 84.68 -21.07 38.26
N VAL A 827 84.23 -22.33 38.25
CA VAL A 827 85.05 -23.47 38.69
C VAL A 827 85.65 -24.16 37.49
N THR A 828 86.94 -23.90 37.23
CA THR A 828 87.66 -24.60 36.17
C THR A 828 87.96 -26.04 36.57
N ALA A 829 88.11 -26.93 35.58
CA ALA A 829 88.42 -28.34 35.80
C ALA A 829 89.58 -28.61 36.78
N PRO A 830 90.75 -27.91 36.73
CA PRO A 830 91.81 -28.12 37.73
C PRO A 830 91.44 -27.65 39.14
N VAL A 831 90.57 -26.65 39.31
CA VAL A 831 90.06 -26.25 40.64
C VAL A 831 89.14 -27.33 41.20
N ARG A 832 88.22 -27.89 40.39
CA ARG A 832 87.41 -29.05 40.78
C ARG A 832 88.28 -30.27 41.14
N ALA A 833 89.34 -30.52 40.38
CA ALA A 833 90.28 -31.61 40.66
C ALA A 833 91.00 -31.41 42.00
N ALA A 834 91.45 -30.18 42.30
CA ALA A 834 92.04 -29.85 43.60
C ALA A 834 91.05 -30.01 44.77
N TRP A 835 89.76 -29.74 44.57
CA TRP A 835 88.71 -29.97 45.57
C TRP A 835 88.52 -31.47 45.84
N ALA A 836 88.39 -32.29 44.79
CA ALA A 836 88.29 -33.75 44.94
C ALA A 836 89.56 -34.35 45.59
N GLN A 837 90.74 -33.86 45.22
CA GLN A 837 92.01 -34.28 45.83
C GLN A 837 92.09 -33.91 47.32
N ALA A 838 91.69 -32.69 47.69
CA ALA A 838 91.64 -32.25 49.09
C ALA A 838 90.71 -33.12 49.95
N LEU A 839 89.56 -33.55 49.40
CA LEU A 839 88.64 -34.46 50.07
C LEU A 839 89.21 -35.87 50.27
N SER A 840 89.98 -36.37 49.29
CA SER A 840 90.58 -37.72 49.32
C SER A 840 91.73 -37.90 50.33
N ALA A 841 92.29 -36.81 50.86
CA ALA A 841 93.38 -36.84 51.84
C ALA A 841 92.85 -36.80 53.29
N ALA A 842 93.58 -37.37 54.25
CA ALA A 842 93.23 -37.27 55.67
C ALA A 842 93.17 -35.80 56.15
N PRO A 843 92.26 -35.45 57.08
CA PRO A 843 92.05 -34.05 57.48
C PRO A 843 93.28 -33.44 58.16
N GLN A 844 93.79 -32.34 57.61
CA GLN A 844 94.97 -31.63 58.11
C GLN A 844 94.86 -30.11 57.91
N GLY A 845 95.41 -29.34 58.85
CA GLY A 845 95.41 -27.88 58.82
C GLY A 845 94.15 -27.23 59.43
N ASP A 846 94.23 -25.91 59.63
CA ASP A 846 93.13 -25.08 60.09
C ASP A 846 92.51 -24.31 58.91
N ALA A 847 91.17 -24.33 58.82
CA ALA A 847 90.39 -23.64 57.81
C ALA A 847 90.09 -22.16 58.16
N SER A 848 90.41 -21.69 59.37
CA SER A 848 89.99 -20.36 59.86
C SER A 848 90.41 -19.20 58.96
N GLU A 849 91.68 -19.14 58.54
CA GLU A 849 92.19 -18.11 57.60
C GLU A 849 91.58 -18.28 56.21
N ALA A 850 91.48 -19.52 55.70
CA ALA A 850 90.95 -19.79 54.37
C ALA A 850 89.47 -19.38 54.25
N LEU A 851 88.64 -19.70 55.25
CA LEU A 851 87.26 -19.22 55.35
C LEU A 851 87.19 -17.69 55.37
N LEU A 852 88.06 -17.01 56.14
CA LEU A 852 88.11 -15.55 56.19
C LEU A 852 88.53 -14.92 54.84
N ARG A 853 89.49 -15.52 54.13
CA ARG A 853 89.85 -15.14 52.75
C ARG A 853 88.66 -15.28 51.81
N MET A 854 87.93 -16.39 51.87
CA MET A 854 86.76 -16.60 51.02
C MET A 854 85.58 -15.71 51.40
N GLU A 855 85.34 -15.42 52.69
CA GLU A 855 84.34 -14.44 53.15
C GLU A 855 84.67 -13.03 52.66
N MET A 856 85.95 -12.68 52.54
CA MET A 856 86.40 -11.46 51.88
C MET A 856 86.17 -11.47 50.36
N ALA A 857 86.47 -12.58 49.68
CA ALA A 857 86.21 -12.73 48.24
C ALA A 857 84.70 -12.69 47.88
N ALA A 858 83.86 -13.23 48.76
CA ALA A 858 82.42 -13.30 48.64
C ALA A 858 81.68 -11.99 48.97
N GLU A 859 82.36 -11.05 49.64
CA GLU A 859 81.73 -9.91 50.34
C GLU A 859 80.69 -10.35 51.41
N ALA A 860 80.80 -11.61 51.87
CA ALA A 860 79.86 -12.22 52.80
C ALA A 860 80.03 -11.68 54.23
N PRO A 861 78.94 -11.60 55.03
CA PRO A 861 79.02 -11.18 56.42
C PRO A 861 79.72 -12.25 57.29
N THR A 862 80.81 -11.85 57.95
CA THR A 862 81.49 -12.67 58.97
C THR A 862 80.64 -12.76 60.25
N PRO A 863 80.53 -13.93 60.90
CA PRO A 863 80.01 -14.03 62.26
C PRO A 863 80.83 -13.16 63.23
N ALA A 864 80.17 -12.64 64.28
CA ALA A 864 80.73 -11.61 65.17
C ALA A 864 82.09 -11.98 65.77
N GLU A 865 82.24 -13.23 66.22
CA GLU A 865 83.45 -13.82 66.80
C GLU A 865 84.69 -13.67 65.90
N TYR A 866 84.53 -13.73 64.58
CA TYR A 866 85.63 -13.71 63.62
C TYR A 866 85.90 -12.32 63.00
N ILE A 867 85.14 -11.28 63.38
CA ILE A 867 85.31 -9.91 62.81
C ILE A 867 86.70 -9.34 63.14
N ALA A 868 87.23 -9.61 64.35
CA ALA A 868 88.57 -9.17 64.74
C ALA A 868 89.66 -9.85 63.88
N ALA A 869 89.54 -11.16 63.65
CA ALA A 869 90.45 -11.92 62.80
C ALA A 869 90.40 -11.45 61.33
N ARG A 870 89.19 -11.18 60.79
CA ARG A 870 89.02 -10.60 59.44
C ARG A 870 89.77 -9.27 59.28
N ARG A 871 89.67 -8.38 60.27
CA ARG A 871 90.35 -7.07 60.26
C ARG A 871 91.87 -7.22 60.34
N MET A 872 92.38 -8.14 61.16
CA MET A 872 93.80 -8.44 61.21
C MET A 872 94.31 -8.98 59.86
N LEU A 873 93.59 -9.92 59.26
CA LEU A 873 93.94 -10.50 57.95
C LEU A 873 93.90 -9.45 56.84
N GLN A 874 92.92 -8.54 56.85
CA GLN A 874 92.87 -7.40 55.93
C GLN A 874 94.12 -6.52 56.02
N LEU A 875 94.61 -6.23 57.23
CA LEU A 875 95.85 -5.47 57.43
C LEU A 875 97.09 -6.26 56.97
N GLN A 876 97.15 -7.56 57.22
CA GLN A 876 98.25 -8.43 56.75
C GLN A 876 98.32 -8.53 55.22
N LEU A 877 97.18 -8.55 54.54
CA LEU A 877 97.14 -8.59 53.07
C LEU A 877 97.51 -7.24 52.44
N LEU A 878 97.33 -6.13 53.15
CA LEU A 878 97.79 -4.81 52.70
C LEU A 878 99.31 -4.62 52.78
N THR A 879 100.03 -5.38 53.63
CA THR A 879 101.51 -5.30 53.69
C THR A 879 102.20 -6.18 52.66
N ARG A 880 101.55 -7.24 52.15
CA ARG A 880 102.11 -8.17 51.17
C ARG A 880 101.81 -7.76 49.73
N ARG A 881 102.54 -6.76 49.25
CA ARG A 881 102.34 -6.07 47.95
C ARG A 881 102.25 -6.95 46.69
N ASN A 882 102.71 -8.21 46.73
CA ASN A 882 102.71 -9.13 45.59
C ASN A 882 101.89 -10.42 45.82
N ASP A 883 101.23 -10.62 46.96
CA ASP A 883 100.41 -11.82 47.21
C ASP A 883 99.10 -11.75 46.40
N PRO A 884 98.63 -12.86 45.78
CA PRO A 884 97.39 -12.86 45.02
C PRO A 884 96.16 -12.61 45.91
N ALA A 885 95.25 -11.76 45.41
CA ALA A 885 94.10 -11.31 46.16
C ALA A 885 93.13 -12.48 46.49
N PRO A 886 92.39 -12.45 47.61
CA PRO A 886 91.44 -13.52 47.95
C PRO A 886 90.40 -13.81 46.85
N ALA A 887 89.98 -12.80 46.09
CA ALA A 887 89.08 -12.97 44.94
C ALA A 887 89.71 -13.70 43.74
N GLN A 888 91.03 -13.88 43.72
CA GLN A 888 91.76 -14.70 42.74
C GLN A 888 92.09 -16.09 43.30
N THR A 889 92.40 -16.20 44.59
CA THR A 889 92.75 -17.48 45.24
C THR A 889 91.56 -18.26 45.79
N TRP A 890 90.34 -17.74 45.77
CA TRP A 890 89.19 -18.35 46.46
C TRP A 890 88.95 -19.84 46.13
N GLY A 891 89.29 -20.30 44.91
CA GLY A 891 89.21 -21.71 44.53
C GLY A 891 90.29 -22.59 45.18
N GLN A 892 91.48 -22.05 45.44
CA GLN A 892 92.54 -22.70 46.22
C GLN A 892 92.24 -22.64 47.73
N ASP A 893 91.70 -21.51 48.20
CA ASP A 893 91.26 -21.38 49.59
C ASP A 893 90.07 -22.31 49.89
N ALA A 894 89.16 -22.51 48.94
CA ALA A 894 88.12 -23.55 49.01
C ALA A 894 88.73 -24.96 49.14
N ALA A 895 89.79 -25.28 48.37
CA ALA A 895 90.49 -26.55 48.50
C ALA A 895 91.11 -26.72 49.90
N ARG A 896 91.64 -25.65 50.50
CA ARG A 896 92.17 -25.66 51.89
C ARG A 896 91.08 -25.88 52.93
N VAL A 897 89.90 -25.28 52.77
CA VAL A 897 88.75 -25.56 53.66
C VAL A 897 88.29 -27.01 53.52
N LEU A 898 88.15 -27.52 52.29
CA LEU A 898 87.77 -28.91 52.05
C LEU A 898 88.80 -29.92 52.60
N ALA A 899 90.08 -29.52 52.72
CA ALA A 899 91.15 -30.32 53.32
C ALA A 899 91.07 -30.43 54.87
N SER A 900 90.38 -29.52 55.57
CA SER A 900 90.20 -29.61 57.03
C SER A 900 89.10 -30.61 57.42
N ALA A 901 89.01 -30.93 58.71
CA ALA A 901 87.81 -31.59 59.25
C ALA A 901 86.55 -30.75 58.97
N SER A 902 85.41 -31.40 58.74
CA SER A 902 84.11 -30.73 58.60
C SER A 902 83.54 -30.39 59.97
N ASP A 903 82.88 -29.23 60.07
CA ASP A 903 82.04 -28.86 61.21
C ASP A 903 80.83 -28.06 60.75
N ALA A 904 79.75 -28.10 61.54
CA ALA A 904 78.46 -27.52 61.15
C ALA A 904 78.45 -25.97 61.06
N ALA A 905 79.39 -25.27 61.70
CA ALA A 905 79.53 -23.82 61.60
C ALA A 905 80.35 -23.44 60.34
N SER A 906 81.47 -24.10 60.11
CA SER A 906 82.30 -23.92 58.90
C SER A 906 81.55 -24.31 57.63
N ALA A 907 80.77 -25.40 57.64
CA ALA A 907 79.91 -25.79 56.53
C ALA A 907 78.88 -24.70 56.17
N ARG A 908 78.24 -24.06 57.17
CA ARG A 908 77.29 -22.95 56.95
C ARG A 908 77.97 -21.70 56.42
N ARG A 909 79.17 -21.36 56.93
CA ARG A 909 79.99 -20.24 56.42
C ARG A 909 80.39 -20.49 54.96
N LEU A 910 80.94 -21.67 54.66
CA LEU A 910 81.32 -22.09 53.32
C LEU A 910 80.11 -22.09 52.36
N GLN A 911 78.94 -22.55 52.79
CA GLN A 911 77.71 -22.51 51.99
C GLN A 911 77.32 -21.08 51.61
N ASN A 912 77.26 -20.17 52.58
CA ASN A 912 76.90 -18.76 52.34
C ASN A 912 77.88 -18.07 51.38
N VAL A 913 79.16 -18.37 51.54
CA VAL A 913 80.27 -17.88 50.71
C VAL A 913 80.18 -18.41 49.28
N LEU A 914 80.13 -19.73 49.09
CA LEU A 914 80.04 -20.34 47.76
C LEU A 914 78.74 -19.96 47.02
N LYS A 915 77.64 -19.76 47.75
CA LYS A 915 76.37 -19.25 47.20
C LYS A 915 76.47 -17.84 46.57
N THR A 916 77.51 -17.07 46.90
CA THR A 916 77.82 -15.80 46.21
C THR A 916 78.90 -15.98 45.14
N LEU A 917 79.93 -16.78 45.41
CA LEU A 917 81.07 -16.98 44.51
C LEU A 917 80.73 -17.79 43.25
N LEU A 918 79.77 -18.71 43.32
CA LEU A 918 79.27 -19.50 42.17
C LEU A 918 78.07 -18.85 41.45
N ARG A 919 77.51 -17.76 41.99
CA ARG A 919 76.31 -17.08 41.47
C ARG A 919 76.61 -15.82 40.65
N LYS A 920 77.77 -15.20 40.86
CA LYS A 920 78.31 -14.10 40.05
C LYS A 920 79.01 -14.64 38.79
#